data_AF-A0A9P5CFT1-F1
#
_entry.id   AF-A0A9P5CFT1-F1
#
_cell.length_a   1.000
_cell.length_b   1.000
_cell.length_c   1.000
_cell.angle_alpha   90.00
_cell.angle_beta   90.00
_cell.angle_gamma   90.00
#
_symmetry.space_group_name_H-M   'P 1'
#
loop_
_entity.id
_entity.type
_entity.pdbx_description
1 polymer ?
#
loop_
_entity_poly.entity_id
_entity_poly.type
_entity_poly.pdbx_seq_one_letter_code
_entity_poly.pdbx_strand_id
1 'polypeptide(L)'
;MGRAYWKNLPDDPEKRPQFIKKIIEQSDSNLVKDIRQHEYQRNLSFRSDDYPTSVKIHELRSKIAAAIQQRGDIAHNPCGHCEQGIGPFIGCIHIQGMQHGRCGNCIYEGEACTNADDGKKEFATLNMNSSRTGTGPVSGASHHPSPSSTVLEEQASGEAEEQASDTDNADSYLVLGKFVLPRPPKELKNRAEKWEPHLAKLNARNMEDLRDRPIRDLDKSFLEFQARESDIFQSVFSKPPSPELLVKPSGSLASPLAHRLHQPSFTTDCRDNAETADPSNGCLAMVMGNVYNRDTLVFDHIHRRDAQSEGIQQYPPRLLSSHEDFTRDIAQSMTAKVEILYGKKLQQRVLQTQGFEILPLWGEFEGVVLLLALESSYGNADPRYRFRRIMLVASHPQHMFYQSRGNATALRQDKVMEAAALMVCSAVPWVGGYFSDKLWMSCVPSQLQLKEIRQFGKILGKEERIPTVLQIDEDEAGKLDKSAEWGAWGVYFDAQPHSNSKLMGLIPPALEALEALGTLDSSNAWNELTDLPEPVLEWIRGQKQALFPDVPLSNFSEMISALEEFLEQPIPKPVSEPVKWILIKVLRFQEQFLEASPGRGPEYLYSTFGKPTIELKCNQCNQLLAIENNPLWLVYRPGTLSCTSMRCPSKSCKKKTRTLIPVDGSIPSSRSVPTKQSLTPAAQSKTSPYEDYIFQEGAEEYKLPTKVICRCILCGIDEHIDNKPRWTIGSHFYLERRLNCKNKDCPARGGRFIPIEDIDSIAEDNIRSLNRQYRGLSLETRLTLMAGLKPSSRKARKSKK
;
A
#
# COMPACT_ATOMS: atom_id res chain seq x y z
N MET A 1 25.47 -22.39 16.09
CA MET A 1 25.97 -23.68 15.57
C MET A 1 25.69 -23.73 14.08
N GLY A 2 26.71 -24.06 13.26
CA GLY A 2 26.62 -24.03 11.80
C GLY A 2 25.62 -25.06 11.25
N ARG A 3 24.95 -24.72 10.15
CA ARG A 3 23.99 -25.61 9.46
C ARG A 3 24.77 -26.67 8.68
N ALA A 4 24.64 -27.92 9.09
CA ALA A 4 25.24 -29.08 8.45
C ALA A 4 24.41 -29.55 7.24
N TYR A 5 25.07 -29.67 6.09
CA TYR A 5 24.60 -30.36 4.87
C TYR A 5 25.02 -31.84 4.92
N TRP A 6 24.55 -32.69 3.99
CA TRP A 6 24.86 -34.15 3.84
C TRP A 6 26.29 -34.57 4.23
N LYS A 7 27.30 -33.72 3.98
CA LYS A 7 28.72 -33.88 4.34
C LYS A 7 29.04 -34.10 5.84
N ASN A 8 28.04 -34.15 6.72
CA ASN A 8 28.22 -34.38 8.16
C ASN A 8 27.67 -35.74 8.63
N LEU A 9 27.06 -36.53 7.73
CA LEU A 9 26.84 -37.94 7.99
C LEU A 9 28.20 -38.67 7.91
N PRO A 10 28.40 -39.75 8.68
CA PRO A 10 29.57 -40.60 8.50
C PRO A 10 29.69 -41.03 7.02
N ASP A 11 30.90 -40.91 6.46
CA ASP A 11 31.18 -41.31 5.07
C ASP A 11 30.79 -42.78 4.85
N ASP A 12 31.03 -43.59 5.87
CA ASP A 12 30.62 -44.98 6.01
C ASP A 12 29.08 -45.12 6.15
N PRO A 13 28.39 -45.66 5.14
CA PRO A 13 26.93 -45.83 5.13
C PRO A 13 26.40 -46.66 6.29
N GLU A 14 27.18 -47.63 6.78
CA GLU A 14 26.78 -48.51 7.90
C GLU A 14 26.73 -47.76 9.25
N LYS A 15 27.46 -46.64 9.37
CA LYS A 15 27.48 -45.80 10.58
C LYS A 15 26.39 -44.74 10.59
N ARG A 16 25.74 -44.45 9.46
CA ARG A 16 24.71 -43.41 9.33
C ARG A 16 23.47 -43.67 10.21
N PRO A 17 22.90 -44.89 10.30
CA PRO A 17 21.75 -45.16 11.16
C PRO A 17 22.04 -44.90 12.65
N GLN A 18 23.23 -45.26 13.12
CA GLN A 18 23.66 -45.03 14.52
C GLN A 18 23.86 -43.54 14.82
N PHE A 19 24.45 -42.79 13.88
CA PHE A 19 24.62 -41.34 14.01
C PHE A 19 23.27 -40.61 14.09
N ILE A 20 22.31 -40.99 13.25
CA ILE A 20 20.96 -40.40 13.24
C ILE A 20 20.18 -40.76 14.50
N LYS A 21 20.29 -42.02 14.97
CA LYS A 21 19.74 -42.45 16.25
C LYS A 21 20.24 -41.54 17.38
N LYS A 22 21.54 -41.25 17.44
CA LYS A 22 22.13 -40.33 18.44
C LYS A 22 21.54 -38.92 18.36
N ILE A 23 21.30 -38.38 17.15
CA ILE A 23 20.68 -37.06 16.94
C ILE A 23 19.22 -37.02 17.43
N ILE A 24 18.47 -38.10 17.15
CA ILE A 24 17.08 -38.24 17.62
C ILE A 24 17.06 -38.37 19.14
N GLU A 25 18.01 -39.12 19.71
CA GLU A 25 18.13 -39.32 21.16
C GLU A 25 18.44 -38.03 21.93
N GLN A 26 19.21 -37.12 21.31
CA GLN A 26 19.59 -35.82 21.83
C GLN A 26 18.56 -34.71 21.51
N SER A 27 17.40 -35.05 20.94
CA SER A 27 16.37 -34.05 20.61
C SER A 27 15.61 -33.57 21.86
N ASP A 28 15.54 -32.26 22.06
CA ASP A 28 14.78 -31.66 23.17
C ASP A 28 13.25 -31.63 22.94
N SER A 29 12.79 -31.93 21.72
CA SER A 29 11.36 -31.92 21.38
C SER A 29 10.58 -33.01 22.11
N ASN A 30 9.52 -32.61 22.81
CA ASN A 30 8.59 -33.54 23.48
C ASN A 30 7.99 -34.55 22.48
N LEU A 31 7.55 -34.09 21.32
CA LEU A 31 7.01 -34.98 20.28
C LEU A 31 8.01 -36.05 19.83
N VAL A 32 9.30 -35.71 19.69
CA VAL A 32 10.33 -36.71 19.35
C VAL A 32 10.56 -37.68 20.51
N LYS A 33 10.47 -37.22 21.76
CA LYS A 33 10.55 -38.07 22.95
C LYS A 33 9.36 -39.02 23.04
N ASP A 34 8.15 -38.55 22.73
CA ASP A 34 6.92 -39.35 22.74
C ASP A 34 6.98 -40.45 21.66
N ILE A 35 7.39 -40.10 20.42
CA ILE A 35 7.59 -41.07 19.34
C ILE A 35 8.59 -42.16 19.73
N ARG A 36 9.64 -41.82 20.48
CA ARG A 36 10.66 -42.77 20.93
C ARG A 36 10.15 -43.78 21.97
N GLN A 37 9.02 -43.53 22.62
CA GLN A 37 8.42 -44.44 23.59
C GLN A 37 7.64 -45.57 22.94
N HIS A 38 7.40 -45.52 21.62
CA HIS A 38 6.77 -46.62 20.90
C HIS A 38 7.66 -47.87 20.87
N GLU A 39 7.03 -49.03 21.08
CA GLU A 39 7.69 -50.32 21.33
C GLU A 39 8.55 -50.79 20.16
N TYR A 40 8.16 -50.48 18.91
CA TYR A 40 8.88 -50.96 17.74
C TYR A 40 10.22 -50.23 17.55
N GLN A 41 11.26 -50.99 17.21
CA GLN A 41 12.55 -50.44 16.79
C GLN A 41 12.99 -51.08 15.48
N ARG A 42 13.20 -50.26 14.45
CA ARG A 42 13.84 -50.69 13.21
C ARG A 42 15.07 -49.86 12.88
N ASN A 43 15.97 -50.48 12.13
CA ASN A 43 17.09 -49.77 11.54
C ASN A 43 16.56 -48.83 10.45
N LEU A 44 17.16 -47.65 10.38
CA LEU A 44 16.82 -46.66 9.39
C LEU A 44 17.50 -47.03 8.07
N SER A 45 16.72 -47.38 7.05
CA SER A 45 17.22 -47.74 5.72
C SER A 45 16.94 -46.62 4.73
N PHE A 46 17.90 -46.31 3.86
CA PHE A 46 17.84 -45.22 2.88
C PHE A 46 17.67 -45.74 1.47
N ARG A 47 16.91 -45.01 0.63
CA ARG A 47 16.63 -45.42 -0.76
C ARG A 47 17.85 -45.29 -1.68
N SER A 48 18.73 -44.34 -1.39
CA SER A 48 19.95 -44.08 -2.15
C SER A 48 21.01 -43.45 -1.25
N ASP A 49 22.28 -43.76 -1.52
CA ASP A 49 23.43 -43.09 -0.91
C ASP A 49 23.69 -41.70 -1.51
N ASP A 50 23.13 -41.40 -2.68
CA ASP A 50 23.24 -40.15 -3.43
C ASP A 50 21.89 -39.42 -3.52
N TYR A 51 21.20 -39.24 -2.39
CA TYR A 51 19.94 -38.49 -2.39
C TYR A 51 20.22 -37.00 -2.73
N PRO A 52 19.68 -36.45 -3.85
CA PRO A 52 20.19 -35.22 -4.49
C PRO A 52 19.87 -33.92 -3.74
N THR A 53 19.12 -33.98 -2.64
CA THR A 53 18.86 -32.84 -1.76
C THR A 53 19.61 -32.98 -0.44
N SER A 54 20.36 -31.95 -0.07
CA SER A 54 21.03 -31.83 1.24
C SER A 54 20.14 -32.24 2.41
N VAL A 55 20.32 -33.45 2.96
CA VAL A 55 19.51 -33.95 4.07
C VAL A 55 19.78 -33.11 5.31
N LYS A 56 18.76 -32.40 5.78
CA LYS A 56 18.87 -31.50 6.94
C LYS A 56 18.50 -32.22 8.23
N ILE A 57 19.34 -33.16 8.64
CA ILE A 57 19.02 -34.10 9.74
C ILE A 57 18.83 -33.43 11.13
N HIS A 58 19.32 -32.20 11.30
CA HIS A 58 19.16 -31.45 12.55
C HIS A 58 17.85 -30.65 12.63
N GLU A 59 17.12 -30.48 11.52
CA GLU A 59 15.81 -29.85 11.54
C GLU A 59 14.80 -30.73 12.29
N LEU A 60 13.92 -30.11 13.08
CA LEU A 60 12.95 -30.83 13.89
C LEU A 60 12.07 -31.78 13.06
N ARG A 61 11.68 -31.33 11.86
CA ARG A 61 10.90 -32.12 10.90
C ARG A 61 11.61 -33.41 10.50
N SER A 62 12.89 -33.32 10.14
CA SER A 62 13.72 -34.48 9.79
C SER A 62 13.89 -35.43 10.97
N LYS A 63 14.01 -34.89 12.20
CA LYS A 63 14.07 -35.70 13.43
C LYS A 63 12.77 -36.45 13.69
N ILE A 64 11.62 -35.79 13.50
CA ILE A 64 10.30 -36.42 13.62
C ILE A 64 10.14 -37.51 12.57
N ALA A 65 10.43 -37.21 11.31
CA ALA A 65 10.36 -38.17 10.21
C ALA A 65 11.24 -39.40 10.43
N ALA A 66 12.49 -39.19 10.83
CA ALA A 66 13.42 -40.28 11.11
C ALA A 66 13.03 -41.07 12.38
N ALA A 67 12.48 -40.40 13.41
CA ALA A 67 11.96 -41.08 14.59
C ALA A 67 10.76 -41.96 14.25
N ILE A 68 9.81 -41.47 13.45
CA ILE A 68 8.68 -42.26 12.94
C ILE A 68 9.19 -43.43 12.12
N GLN A 69 10.16 -43.20 11.24
CA GLN A 69 10.73 -44.27 10.43
C GLN A 69 11.42 -45.36 11.28
N GLN A 70 11.92 -45.03 12.48
CA GLN A 70 12.50 -46.00 13.42
C GLN A 70 11.47 -46.70 14.31
N ARG A 71 10.29 -46.11 14.51
CA ARG A 71 9.37 -46.46 15.60
C ARG A 71 7.94 -46.80 15.18
N GLY A 72 7.51 -46.40 13.99
CA GLY A 72 6.17 -46.64 13.47
C GLY A 72 5.98 -48.02 12.89
N ASP A 73 4.82 -48.29 12.31
CA ASP A 73 4.46 -49.52 11.59
C ASP A 73 4.64 -49.33 10.09
N ILE A 74 4.95 -50.41 9.39
CA ILE A 74 4.98 -50.38 7.92
C ILE A 74 3.53 -50.36 7.44
N ALA A 75 3.16 -49.35 6.65
CA ALA A 75 1.83 -49.27 6.08
C ALA A 75 1.55 -50.50 5.21
N HIS A 76 0.35 -51.09 5.36
CA HIS A 76 -0.05 -52.24 4.55
C HIS A 76 -0.01 -51.94 3.05
N ASN A 77 -0.47 -50.74 2.67
CA ASN A 77 -0.32 -50.17 1.34
C ASN A 77 0.56 -48.92 1.43
N PRO A 78 1.67 -48.83 0.69
CA PRO A 78 2.48 -47.62 0.66
C PRO A 78 1.66 -46.42 0.15
N CYS A 79 1.89 -45.24 0.70
CA CYS A 79 1.26 -44.03 0.18
C CYS A 79 1.77 -43.71 -1.24
N GLY A 80 1.01 -42.94 -2.03
CA GLY A 80 1.35 -42.67 -3.43
C GLY A 80 2.73 -42.02 -3.62
N HIS A 81 3.19 -41.21 -2.65
CA HIS A 81 4.55 -40.68 -2.63
C HIS A 81 5.61 -41.77 -2.42
N CYS A 82 5.38 -42.69 -1.47
CA CYS A 82 6.30 -43.78 -1.20
C CYS A 82 6.37 -44.79 -2.35
N GLU A 83 5.27 -45.01 -3.07
CA GLU A 83 5.22 -45.81 -4.31
C GLU A 83 6.07 -45.20 -5.42
N GLN A 84 6.00 -43.88 -5.58
CA GLN A 84 6.80 -43.11 -6.53
C GLN A 84 8.28 -42.96 -6.10
N GLY A 85 8.69 -43.57 -4.99
CA GLY A 85 10.07 -43.49 -4.50
C GLY A 85 10.44 -42.16 -3.83
N ILE A 86 9.45 -41.33 -3.48
CA ILE A 86 9.65 -40.01 -2.90
C ILE A 86 9.96 -40.12 -1.39
N GLY A 87 10.99 -39.40 -0.96
CA GLY A 87 11.50 -39.36 0.41
C GLY A 87 12.77 -40.20 0.59
N PRO A 88 13.61 -39.85 1.57
CA PRO A 88 14.93 -40.45 1.71
C PRO A 88 14.92 -41.88 2.27
N PHE A 89 13.83 -42.30 2.93
CA PHE A 89 13.78 -43.58 3.66
C PHE A 89 13.09 -44.68 2.85
N ILE A 90 13.57 -45.92 3.03
CA ILE A 90 12.92 -47.11 2.50
C ILE A 90 11.68 -47.42 3.34
N GLY A 91 10.56 -47.64 2.65
CA GLY A 91 9.27 -48.03 3.24
C GLY A 91 8.37 -46.85 3.60
N CYS A 92 7.05 -47.09 3.53
CA CYS A 92 6.05 -46.17 4.02
C CYS A 92 5.76 -46.50 5.49
N ILE A 93 6.31 -45.72 6.43
CA ILE A 93 6.24 -46.03 7.86
C ILE A 93 5.53 -44.91 8.60
N HIS A 94 4.51 -45.24 9.39
CA HIS A 94 3.71 -44.27 10.15
C HIS A 94 3.40 -44.78 11.55
N ILE A 95 3.05 -43.88 12.48
CA ILE A 95 2.51 -44.26 13.79
C ILE A 95 1.04 -43.84 13.80
N GLN A 96 0.13 -44.79 13.95
CA GLN A 96 -1.30 -44.48 14.01
C GLN A 96 -1.61 -43.55 15.19
N GLY A 97 -2.43 -42.51 14.95
CA GLY A 97 -2.75 -41.50 15.96
C GLY A 97 -1.67 -40.46 16.23
N MET A 98 -0.47 -40.58 15.65
CA MET A 98 0.56 -39.53 15.70
C MET A 98 0.74 -38.90 14.33
N GLN A 99 0.97 -37.57 14.33
CA GLN A 99 1.18 -36.80 13.09
C GLN A 99 0.08 -37.03 12.03
N HIS A 100 -1.16 -37.29 12.48
CA HIS A 100 -2.32 -37.58 11.64
C HIS A 100 -2.13 -38.79 10.72
N GLY A 101 -1.39 -39.81 11.16
CA GLY A 101 -1.13 -41.03 10.38
C GLY A 101 -0.15 -40.85 9.22
N ARG A 102 0.47 -39.67 9.07
CA ARG A 102 1.42 -39.41 7.97
C ARG A 102 2.69 -40.25 8.12
N CYS A 103 3.18 -40.76 7.00
CA CYS A 103 4.42 -41.53 7.00
C CYS A 103 5.68 -40.67 7.10
N GLY A 104 6.79 -41.26 7.54
CA GLY A 104 8.09 -40.61 7.70
C GLY A 104 8.56 -39.87 6.44
N ASN A 105 8.42 -40.46 5.25
CA ASN A 105 8.79 -39.81 3.98
C ASN A 105 7.94 -38.57 3.65
N CYS A 106 6.61 -38.63 3.78
CA CYS A 106 5.74 -37.46 3.56
C CYS A 106 5.98 -36.37 4.62
N ILE A 107 6.24 -36.77 5.87
CA ILE A 107 6.63 -35.83 6.92
C ILE A 107 7.99 -35.22 6.58
N TYR A 108 8.94 -35.96 6.03
CA TYR A 108 10.25 -35.43 5.67
C TYR A 108 10.14 -34.34 4.60
N GLU A 109 9.43 -34.62 3.50
CA GLU A 109 9.42 -33.77 2.32
C GLU A 109 8.62 -32.48 2.49
N GLY A 110 7.42 -32.56 3.06
CA GLY A 110 6.46 -31.50 2.74
C GLY A 110 5.05 -31.94 2.90
N GLU A 111 4.80 -33.14 2.41
CA GLU A 111 3.68 -33.38 1.53
C GLU A 111 2.54 -34.12 2.21
N ALA A 112 1.34 -33.98 1.65
CA ALA A 112 0.19 -34.77 2.07
C ALA A 112 0.51 -36.27 1.96
N CYS A 113 0.09 -37.04 2.96
CA CYS A 113 0.22 -38.49 2.93
C CYS A 113 -1.15 -39.08 2.58
N THR A 114 -1.22 -39.94 1.57
CA THR A 114 -2.48 -40.63 1.21
C THR A 114 -2.91 -41.65 2.26
N ASN A 115 -2.03 -41.99 3.20
CA ASN A 115 -2.33 -42.85 4.35
C ASN A 115 -2.63 -42.03 5.62
N ALA A 116 -2.79 -40.71 5.51
CA ALA A 116 -3.22 -39.90 6.64
C ALA A 116 -4.64 -40.30 7.04
N ASP A 117 -4.93 -40.34 8.34
CA ASP A 117 -6.25 -40.72 8.84
C ASP A 117 -7.32 -39.75 8.30
N ASP A 118 -8.38 -40.25 7.66
CA ASP A 118 -9.43 -39.46 6.96
C ASP A 118 -10.35 -38.62 7.89
N GLY A 119 -9.89 -38.27 9.09
CA GLY A 119 -10.59 -37.43 10.05
C GLY A 119 -10.07 -35.99 10.06
N LYS A 120 -10.86 -35.06 9.48
CA LYS A 120 -10.69 -33.59 9.53
C LYS A 120 -9.40 -33.04 8.91
N LYS A 121 -9.52 -32.50 7.69
CA LYS A 121 -8.49 -31.66 7.04
C LYS A 121 -8.39 -30.28 7.72
N GLU A 122 -7.90 -30.23 8.95
CA GLU A 122 -7.29 -29.04 9.54
C GLU A 122 -5.77 -29.16 9.42
N PHE A 123 -5.15 -28.29 8.64
CA PHE A 123 -3.69 -28.16 8.63
C PHE A 123 -3.24 -27.56 9.98
N ALA A 124 -2.92 -28.41 10.95
CA ALA A 124 -2.20 -28.00 12.15
C ALA A 124 -0.77 -27.60 11.78
N THR A 125 -0.57 -26.31 11.54
CA THR A 125 0.73 -25.65 11.66
C THR A 125 1.29 -25.93 13.05
N LEU A 126 2.43 -26.62 13.13
CA LEU A 126 3.20 -26.79 14.37
C LEU A 126 3.59 -25.41 14.91
N ASN A 127 2.76 -24.90 15.81
CA ASN A 127 2.97 -23.67 16.55
C ASN A 127 3.92 -23.96 17.71
N MET A 128 5.23 -23.94 17.44
CA MET A 128 6.24 -23.98 18.50
C MET A 128 6.54 -22.57 18.97
N ASN A 129 5.75 -22.09 19.93
CA ASN A 129 6.16 -21.19 21.02
C ASN A 129 4.98 -21.03 21.98
N SER A 130 5.00 -21.73 23.12
CA SER A 130 4.92 -21.13 24.45
C SER A 130 4.59 -22.19 25.49
N SER A 131 5.51 -22.38 26.43
CA SER A 131 5.24 -23.04 27.71
C SER A 131 4.73 -21.97 28.68
N ARG A 132 3.52 -22.13 29.26
CA ARG A 132 3.25 -22.06 30.71
C ARG A 132 1.75 -22.05 31.07
N THR A 133 1.44 -22.89 32.08
CA THR A 133 0.34 -22.86 33.10
C THR A 133 -1.10 -23.06 32.62
N GLY A 134 -1.96 -23.93 33.17
CA GLY A 134 -1.93 -24.88 34.30
C GLY A 134 -3.32 -25.58 34.43
N THR A 135 -3.33 -26.81 34.97
CA THR A 135 -4.40 -27.56 35.71
C THR A 135 -5.88 -27.11 35.58
N GLY A 136 -6.90 -27.92 35.29
CA GLY A 136 -7.22 -29.32 35.65
C GLY A 136 -8.58 -29.77 35.04
N PRO A 137 -9.15 -30.95 35.41
CA PRO A 137 -10.01 -31.76 34.53
C PRO A 137 -11.50 -31.77 34.91
N VAL A 138 -12.41 -31.91 33.93
CA VAL A 138 -13.76 -32.47 34.13
C VAL A 138 -14.20 -33.33 32.93
N SER A 139 -14.82 -34.44 33.28
CA SER A 139 -15.17 -35.68 32.58
C SER A 139 -16.49 -35.68 31.78
N GLY A 140 -16.56 -36.56 30.77
CA GLY A 140 -17.75 -37.35 30.34
C GLY A 140 -18.85 -36.59 29.56
N ALA A 141 -19.60 -37.15 28.62
CA ALA A 141 -19.75 -38.50 28.12
C ALA A 141 -20.35 -38.46 26.70
N SER A 142 -20.08 -39.51 25.95
CA SER A 142 -20.57 -39.85 24.61
C SER A 142 -22.06 -40.17 24.54
N HIS A 143 -22.73 -39.86 23.42
CA HIS A 143 -23.67 -40.79 22.77
C HIS A 143 -23.86 -40.45 21.27
N HIS A 144 -23.42 -41.38 20.43
CA HIS A 144 -23.91 -41.63 19.07
C HIS A 144 -25.34 -42.22 19.15
N PRO A 145 -26.22 -42.11 18.12
CA PRO A 145 -25.99 -42.80 16.85
C PRO A 145 -26.48 -42.12 15.54
N SER A 146 -25.84 -42.53 14.45
CA SER A 146 -26.23 -42.38 13.04
C SER A 146 -27.31 -43.43 12.66
N PRO A 147 -27.59 -43.71 11.38
CA PRO A 147 -28.24 -42.89 10.33
C PRO A 147 -29.42 -43.65 9.68
N SER A 148 -30.20 -43.00 8.80
CA SER A 148 -30.76 -43.71 7.63
C SER A 148 -31.20 -42.77 6.52
N SER A 149 -30.76 -43.16 5.33
CA SER A 149 -31.11 -42.72 3.98
C SER A 149 -32.57 -42.98 3.62
N THR A 150 -33.16 -42.15 2.75
CA THR A 150 -33.80 -42.65 1.52
C THR A 150 -33.99 -41.52 0.50
N VAL A 151 -33.65 -41.89 -0.74
CA VAL A 151 -33.85 -41.25 -2.03
C VAL A 151 -35.35 -41.11 -2.34
N LEU A 152 -35.74 -40.06 -3.08
CA LEU A 152 -36.58 -40.16 -4.30
C LEU A 152 -36.77 -38.79 -4.97
N GLU A 153 -36.58 -38.81 -6.29
CA GLU A 153 -36.87 -37.75 -7.27
C GLU A 153 -38.38 -37.57 -7.44
N GLU A 154 -38.84 -36.35 -7.74
CA GLU A 154 -39.97 -36.15 -8.65
C GLU A 154 -39.95 -34.73 -9.26
N GLN A 155 -40.03 -34.68 -10.58
CA GLN A 155 -40.30 -33.49 -11.39
C GLN A 155 -41.80 -33.21 -11.37
N ALA A 156 -42.20 -31.95 -11.21
CA ALA A 156 -43.43 -31.43 -11.83
C ALA A 156 -43.38 -29.90 -11.96
N SER A 157 -43.59 -29.47 -13.19
CA SER A 157 -43.93 -28.13 -13.67
C SER A 157 -45.15 -27.54 -12.97
N GLY A 158 -45.09 -26.23 -12.67
CA GLY A 158 -46.24 -25.42 -12.30
C GLY A 158 -45.93 -23.95 -12.47
N GLU A 159 -46.47 -23.36 -13.54
CA GLU A 159 -46.59 -21.91 -13.70
C GLU A 159 -47.38 -21.34 -12.53
N ALA A 160 -46.84 -20.31 -11.89
CA ALA A 160 -47.57 -19.45 -10.97
C ALA A 160 -47.10 -18.00 -11.19
N GLU A 161 -47.78 -17.33 -12.11
CA GLU A 161 -48.05 -15.91 -11.95
C GLU A 161 -48.87 -15.75 -10.67
N GLU A 162 -48.32 -15.17 -9.62
CA GLU A 162 -49.14 -14.40 -8.68
C GLU A 162 -48.31 -13.37 -7.90
N GLN A 163 -48.67 -12.11 -8.18
CA GLN A 163 -48.77 -11.00 -7.23
C GLN A 163 -47.49 -10.49 -6.59
N ALA A 164 -46.91 -9.52 -7.30
CA ALA A 164 -46.22 -8.41 -6.67
C ALA A 164 -47.15 -7.76 -5.63
N SER A 165 -46.88 -8.02 -4.35
CA SER A 165 -47.45 -7.24 -3.26
C SER A 165 -46.78 -5.87 -3.27
N ASP A 166 -47.45 -4.90 -3.90
CA ASP A 166 -47.31 -3.47 -3.63
C ASP A 166 -47.64 -3.20 -2.16
N THR A 167 -46.69 -3.47 -1.27
CA THR A 167 -46.55 -2.70 -0.04
C THR A 167 -45.49 -1.65 -0.33
N ASP A 168 -45.98 -0.43 -0.58
CA ASP A 168 -45.23 0.79 -0.74
C ASP A 168 -44.23 0.94 0.42
N ASN A 169 -42.98 0.51 0.20
CA ASN A 169 -41.93 0.54 1.21
C ASN A 169 -41.32 1.95 1.23
N ALA A 170 -42.14 2.93 1.62
CA ALA A 170 -41.86 4.36 1.56
C ALA A 170 -40.55 4.76 2.26
N ASP A 171 -40.07 3.91 3.19
CA ASP A 171 -38.89 4.16 4.03
C ASP A 171 -37.58 3.50 3.53
N SER A 172 -37.56 2.95 2.32
CA SER A 172 -36.38 2.28 1.76
C SER A 172 -35.90 2.89 0.43
N TYR A 173 -34.59 2.78 0.15
CA TYR A 173 -33.95 3.22 -1.09
C TYR A 173 -33.32 2.02 -1.79
N LEU A 174 -33.90 1.61 -2.93
CA LEU A 174 -33.38 0.50 -3.74
C LEU A 174 -32.22 0.98 -4.62
N VAL A 175 -31.03 0.40 -4.44
CA VAL A 175 -29.87 0.70 -5.27
C VAL A 175 -29.84 -0.17 -6.52
N LEU A 176 -29.81 -1.50 -6.34
CA LEU A 176 -29.84 -2.50 -7.42
C LEU A 176 -30.09 -3.90 -6.82
N GLY A 177 -30.80 -4.77 -7.52
CA GLY A 177 -31.03 -6.15 -7.10
C GLY A 177 -31.72 -6.24 -5.74
N LYS A 178 -31.07 -6.92 -4.78
CA LYS A 178 -31.51 -6.99 -3.37
C LYS A 178 -30.82 -5.96 -2.47
N PHE A 179 -29.99 -5.08 -3.03
CA PHE A 179 -29.27 -4.09 -2.26
C PHE A 179 -30.16 -2.87 -1.97
N VAL A 180 -30.69 -2.84 -0.75
CA VAL A 180 -31.61 -1.83 -0.23
C VAL A 180 -30.96 -1.10 0.94
N LEU A 181 -31.04 0.22 0.94
CA LEU A 181 -30.59 1.08 2.01
C LEU A 181 -31.78 1.72 2.73
N PRO A 182 -31.62 2.21 3.97
CA PRO A 182 -32.60 3.14 4.53
C PRO A 182 -32.67 4.41 3.66
N ARG A 183 -33.74 5.22 3.81
CA ARG A 183 -33.80 6.51 3.11
C ARG A 183 -32.54 7.36 3.37
N PRO A 184 -32.10 8.14 2.36
CA PRO A 184 -30.85 8.89 2.44
C PRO A 184 -30.91 9.98 3.53
N PRO A 185 -29.78 10.24 4.22
CA PRO A 185 -29.68 11.36 5.14
C PRO A 185 -29.80 12.69 4.38
N LYS A 186 -30.09 13.78 5.10
CA LYS A 186 -30.45 15.09 4.52
C LYS A 186 -29.41 15.61 3.53
N GLU A 187 -28.14 15.34 3.80
CA GLU A 187 -26.97 15.75 3.03
C GLU A 187 -26.89 15.03 1.67
N LEU A 188 -27.35 13.78 1.60
CA LEU A 188 -27.33 12.95 0.40
C LEU A 188 -28.67 12.88 -0.32
N LYS A 189 -29.76 13.32 0.33
CA LYS A 189 -31.15 13.21 -0.15
C LYS A 189 -31.32 13.67 -1.60
N ASN A 190 -30.93 14.91 -1.91
CA ASN A 190 -31.07 15.47 -3.25
C ASN A 190 -30.34 14.66 -4.32
N ARG A 191 -29.17 14.10 -4.00
CA ARG A 191 -28.37 13.30 -4.94
C ARG A 191 -28.95 11.91 -5.12
N ALA A 192 -29.35 11.26 -4.04
CA ALA A 192 -29.96 9.94 -4.05
C ALA A 192 -31.31 9.96 -4.80
N GLU A 193 -32.23 10.86 -4.44
CA GLU A 193 -33.55 10.99 -5.09
C GLU A 193 -33.43 11.33 -6.58
N LYS A 194 -32.42 12.11 -6.97
CA LYS A 194 -32.11 12.38 -8.39
C LYS A 194 -31.78 11.09 -9.16
N TRP A 195 -31.10 10.13 -8.52
CA TRP A 195 -30.62 8.91 -9.18
C TRP A 195 -31.55 7.72 -9.05
N GLU A 196 -32.42 7.70 -8.05
CA GLU A 196 -33.41 6.65 -7.79
C GLU A 196 -34.17 6.16 -9.04
N PRO A 197 -34.82 7.03 -9.86
CA PRO A 197 -35.54 6.57 -11.05
C PRO A 197 -34.61 5.98 -12.12
N HIS A 198 -33.36 6.41 -12.19
CA HIS A 198 -32.37 5.89 -13.14
C HIS A 198 -31.79 4.55 -12.68
N LEU A 199 -31.61 4.36 -11.37
CA LEU A 199 -31.21 3.10 -10.77
C LEU A 199 -32.32 2.05 -10.89
N ALA A 200 -33.58 2.44 -10.68
CA ALA A 200 -34.74 1.57 -10.93
C ALA A 200 -34.79 1.10 -12.40
N LYS A 201 -34.55 2.01 -13.36
CA LYS A 201 -34.43 1.64 -14.78
C LYS A 201 -33.27 0.69 -15.05
N LEU A 202 -32.10 0.92 -14.46
CA LEU A 202 -30.97 -0.01 -14.57
C LEU A 202 -31.31 -1.38 -13.97
N ASN A 203 -32.00 -1.40 -12.84
CA ASN A 203 -32.45 -2.63 -12.18
C ASN A 203 -33.36 -3.46 -13.09
N ALA A 204 -34.36 -2.82 -13.71
CA ALA A 204 -35.31 -3.47 -14.61
C ALA A 204 -34.72 -3.84 -16.00
N ARG A 205 -33.60 -3.23 -16.41
CA ARG A 205 -33.01 -3.43 -17.74
C ARG A 205 -32.59 -4.87 -17.97
N ASN A 206 -33.04 -5.50 -19.05
CA ASN A 206 -32.40 -6.72 -19.54
C ASN A 206 -31.11 -6.36 -20.29
N MET A 207 -29.97 -6.86 -19.80
CA MET A 207 -28.66 -6.62 -20.41
C MET A 207 -28.38 -7.58 -21.57
N GLU A 208 -29.28 -8.54 -21.82
CA GLU A 208 -29.20 -9.36 -23.02
C GLU A 208 -29.57 -8.56 -24.29
N ASP A 209 -30.37 -7.51 -24.14
CA ASP A 209 -30.84 -6.65 -25.24
C ASP A 209 -29.80 -5.62 -25.72
N LEU A 210 -28.56 -5.69 -25.20
CA LEU A 210 -27.47 -4.83 -25.64
C LEU A 210 -27.19 -5.03 -27.13
N ARG A 211 -27.41 -3.97 -27.90
CA ARG A 211 -27.14 -3.92 -29.34
C ARG A 211 -25.64 -3.83 -29.60
N ASP A 212 -25.25 -4.28 -30.80
CA ASP A 212 -23.92 -4.04 -31.38
C ASP A 212 -22.75 -4.38 -30.46
N ARG A 213 -22.82 -5.53 -29.77
CA ARG A 213 -21.74 -5.99 -28.89
C ARG A 213 -20.47 -6.26 -29.72
N PRO A 214 -19.34 -5.58 -29.44
CA PRO A 214 -18.11 -5.77 -30.20
C PRO A 214 -17.50 -7.17 -29.98
N ILE A 215 -17.72 -7.78 -28.81
CA ILE A 215 -17.29 -9.14 -28.50
C ILE A 215 -18.52 -10.03 -28.37
N ARG A 216 -18.59 -11.06 -29.22
CA ARG A 216 -19.56 -12.16 -29.11
C ARG A 216 -18.93 -13.44 -28.57
N ASP A 217 -17.65 -13.62 -28.87
CA ASP A 217 -16.85 -14.77 -28.48
C ASP A 217 -15.54 -14.23 -27.87
N LEU A 218 -15.40 -14.41 -26.56
CA LEU A 218 -14.30 -13.87 -25.78
C LEU A 218 -12.96 -14.50 -26.15
N ASP A 219 -12.96 -15.81 -26.46
CA ASP A 219 -11.76 -16.54 -26.85
C ASP A 219 -11.26 -16.06 -28.22
N LYS A 220 -12.18 -15.96 -29.19
CA LYS A 220 -11.86 -15.46 -30.52
C LYS A 220 -11.34 -14.02 -30.46
N SER A 221 -12.03 -13.13 -29.76
CA SER A 221 -11.61 -11.72 -29.66
C SER A 221 -10.29 -11.57 -28.91
N PHE A 222 -9.98 -12.44 -27.94
CA PHE A 222 -8.68 -12.46 -27.29
C PHE A 222 -7.55 -12.85 -28.24
N LEU A 223 -7.75 -13.87 -29.09
CA LEU A 223 -6.76 -14.26 -30.10
C LEU A 223 -6.50 -13.12 -31.11
N GLU A 224 -7.55 -12.42 -31.53
CA GLU A 224 -7.40 -11.24 -32.40
C GLU A 224 -6.65 -10.10 -31.71
N PHE A 225 -6.94 -9.86 -30.43
CA PHE A 225 -6.20 -8.89 -29.62
C PHE A 225 -4.73 -9.29 -29.46
N GLN A 226 -4.43 -10.56 -29.17
CA GLN A 226 -3.08 -11.09 -29.05
C GLN A 226 -2.26 -10.88 -30.33
N ALA A 227 -2.85 -11.15 -31.49
CA ALA A 227 -2.21 -10.89 -32.78
C ALA A 227 -1.90 -9.39 -32.98
N ARG A 228 -2.90 -8.51 -32.79
CA ARG A 228 -2.73 -7.06 -32.94
C ARG A 228 -1.68 -6.48 -31.99
N GLU A 229 -1.71 -6.90 -30.72
CA GLU A 229 -0.77 -6.43 -29.71
C GLU A 229 0.66 -6.89 -30.02
N SER A 230 0.83 -8.14 -30.47
CA SER A 230 2.13 -8.69 -30.87
C SER A 230 2.73 -7.93 -32.04
N ASP A 231 1.92 -7.55 -33.04
CA ASP A 231 2.34 -6.73 -34.17
C ASP A 231 2.78 -5.33 -33.74
N ILE A 232 2.03 -4.70 -32.82
CA ILE A 232 2.41 -3.40 -32.24
C ILE A 232 3.74 -3.53 -31.49
N PHE A 233 3.91 -4.57 -30.68
CA PHE A 233 5.15 -4.79 -29.93
C PHE A 233 6.36 -4.96 -30.85
N GLN A 234 6.23 -5.75 -31.92
CA GLN A 234 7.27 -5.91 -32.93
C GLN A 234 7.64 -4.59 -33.61
N SER A 235 6.65 -3.71 -33.81
CA SER A 235 6.89 -2.40 -34.43
C SER A 235 7.58 -1.39 -33.51
N VAL A 236 7.44 -1.55 -32.18
CA VAL A 236 7.93 -0.59 -31.18
C VAL A 236 9.24 -1.05 -30.52
N PHE A 237 9.45 -2.35 -30.37
CA PHE A 237 10.58 -2.92 -29.64
C PHE A 237 11.38 -3.90 -30.49
N SER A 238 12.70 -3.79 -30.43
CA SER A 238 13.63 -4.65 -31.20
C SER A 238 13.65 -6.11 -30.75
N LYS A 239 13.17 -6.41 -29.53
CA LYS A 239 12.99 -7.77 -29.00
C LYS A 239 11.62 -7.85 -28.32
N PRO A 240 10.56 -8.23 -29.06
CA PRO A 240 9.24 -8.35 -28.49
C PRO A 240 9.18 -9.51 -27.46
N PRO A 241 8.42 -9.36 -26.37
CA PRO A 241 8.16 -10.44 -25.44
C PRO A 241 7.26 -11.53 -26.07
N SER A 242 7.27 -12.74 -25.50
CA SER A 242 6.43 -13.83 -25.98
C SER A 242 4.94 -13.46 -25.90
N PRO A 243 4.12 -13.78 -26.93
CA PRO A 243 2.66 -13.67 -26.88
C PRO A 243 2.01 -14.50 -25.76
N GLU A 244 2.69 -15.57 -25.30
CA GLU A 244 2.24 -16.45 -24.19
C GLU A 244 2.15 -15.72 -22.84
N LEU A 245 2.77 -14.54 -22.73
CA LEU A 245 2.66 -13.70 -21.54
C LEU A 245 1.35 -12.90 -21.50
N LEU A 246 0.55 -12.92 -22.57
CA LEU A 246 -0.80 -12.37 -22.56
C LEU A 246 -1.74 -13.32 -21.83
N VAL A 247 -2.59 -12.76 -20.98
CA VAL A 247 -3.49 -13.48 -20.08
C VAL A 247 -4.91 -13.24 -20.54
N LYS A 248 -5.63 -14.32 -20.78
CA LYS A 248 -7.00 -14.28 -21.28
C LYS A 248 -7.98 -13.94 -20.14
N PRO A 249 -8.99 -13.10 -20.35
CA PRO A 249 -10.14 -13.01 -19.45
C PRO A 249 -10.76 -14.38 -19.12
N SER A 250 -11.24 -14.56 -17.90
CA SER A 250 -11.94 -15.77 -17.44
C SER A 250 -13.43 -15.54 -17.25
N GLY A 251 -14.22 -16.61 -17.28
CA GLY A 251 -15.66 -16.58 -17.02
C GLY A 251 -16.48 -16.13 -18.23
N SER A 252 -17.72 -15.72 -17.98
CA SER A 252 -18.70 -15.45 -19.04
C SER A 252 -19.03 -13.97 -19.18
N LEU A 253 -19.13 -13.48 -20.42
CA LEU A 253 -19.71 -12.15 -20.69
C LEU A 253 -21.17 -12.03 -20.22
N ALA A 254 -21.86 -13.16 -20.01
CA ALA A 254 -23.21 -13.20 -19.46
C ALA A 254 -23.26 -13.12 -17.92
N SER A 255 -22.10 -13.11 -17.24
CA SER A 255 -22.04 -13.03 -15.78
C SER A 255 -22.73 -11.76 -15.25
N PRO A 256 -23.50 -11.86 -14.15
CA PRO A 256 -24.12 -10.68 -13.53
C PRO A 256 -23.09 -9.77 -12.83
N LEU A 257 -21.90 -10.30 -12.52
CA LEU A 257 -20.81 -9.63 -11.82
C LEU A 257 -19.51 -9.73 -12.63
N ALA A 258 -18.72 -8.66 -12.63
CA ALA A 258 -17.37 -8.68 -13.16
C ALA A 258 -16.34 -8.20 -12.13
N HIS A 259 -15.14 -8.77 -12.18
CA HIS A 259 -13.96 -8.33 -11.43
C HIS A 259 -12.92 -7.79 -12.40
N ARG A 260 -12.46 -6.56 -12.18
CA ARG A 260 -11.42 -5.93 -12.99
C ARG A 260 -10.19 -5.62 -12.15
N LEU A 261 -9.07 -6.19 -12.55
CA LEU A 261 -7.78 -6.01 -11.92
C LEU A 261 -6.85 -5.13 -12.77
N HIS A 262 -5.68 -4.79 -12.23
CA HIS A 262 -4.74 -3.90 -12.88
C HIS A 262 -4.00 -4.59 -14.03
N GLN A 263 -3.20 -5.59 -13.69
CA GLN A 263 -2.30 -6.26 -14.62
C GLN A 263 -1.82 -7.61 -14.01
N PRO A 264 -1.69 -8.67 -14.82
CA PRO A 264 -1.13 -9.94 -14.38
C PRO A 264 0.34 -9.83 -13.94
N SER A 265 0.72 -10.62 -12.93
CA SER A 265 2.11 -10.73 -12.47
C SER A 265 2.73 -12.10 -12.79
N PHE A 266 4.05 -12.26 -12.57
CA PHE A 266 4.73 -13.56 -12.72
C PHE A 266 4.60 -14.48 -11.49
N THR A 267 3.86 -14.07 -10.46
CA THR A 267 3.67 -14.84 -9.22
C THR A 267 2.52 -15.85 -9.40
N THR A 268 2.76 -16.82 -10.26
CA THR A 268 1.87 -17.93 -10.62
C THR A 268 2.67 -19.19 -10.92
N ASP A 269 2.06 -20.37 -10.80
CA ASP A 269 2.63 -21.64 -11.23
C ASP A 269 2.40 -21.90 -12.74
N CYS A 270 1.42 -21.22 -13.36
CA CYS A 270 1.09 -21.33 -14.79
C CYS A 270 1.54 -20.08 -15.56
N ARG A 271 2.77 -20.09 -16.07
CA ARG A 271 3.39 -18.91 -16.71
C ARG A 271 2.99 -18.69 -18.16
N ASP A 272 2.76 -19.76 -18.90
CA ASP A 272 2.78 -19.74 -20.37
C ASP A 272 1.40 -19.95 -21.01
N ASN A 273 0.34 -20.19 -20.21
CA ASN A 273 -1.01 -20.34 -20.76
C ASN A 273 -2.09 -20.19 -19.69
N ALA A 274 -2.38 -18.95 -19.30
CA ALA A 274 -3.21 -18.73 -18.12
C ALA A 274 -4.29 -17.70 -18.41
N GLU A 275 -5.51 -18.11 -18.13
CA GLU A 275 -6.61 -17.19 -17.96
C GLU A 275 -6.42 -16.38 -16.67
N THR A 276 -7.15 -15.28 -16.52
CA THR A 276 -7.04 -14.39 -15.36
C THR A 276 -7.42 -15.10 -14.06
N ALA A 277 -8.44 -15.96 -14.06
CA ALA A 277 -8.86 -16.72 -12.87
C ALA A 277 -7.91 -17.88 -12.57
N ASP A 278 -6.77 -17.54 -11.97
CA ASP A 278 -5.70 -18.47 -11.65
C ASP A 278 -5.56 -18.66 -10.12
N PRO A 279 -5.97 -19.83 -9.58
CA PRO A 279 -5.86 -20.11 -8.15
C PRO A 279 -4.41 -20.31 -7.67
N SER A 280 -3.46 -20.46 -8.60
CA SER A 280 -2.02 -20.49 -8.29
C SER A 280 -1.40 -19.09 -8.21
N ASN A 281 -2.19 -18.02 -8.40
CA ASN A 281 -1.78 -16.66 -8.10
C ASN A 281 -2.42 -16.23 -6.77
N GLY A 282 -1.63 -15.72 -5.82
CA GLY A 282 -2.15 -15.41 -4.48
C GLY A 282 -3.16 -14.27 -4.42
N CYS A 283 -3.06 -13.28 -5.31
CA CYS A 283 -4.05 -12.21 -5.41
C CYS A 283 -5.36 -12.72 -6.04
N LEU A 284 -5.27 -13.54 -7.08
CA LEU A 284 -6.45 -14.07 -7.75
C LEU A 284 -7.14 -15.14 -6.92
N ALA A 285 -6.41 -16.01 -6.22
CA ALA A 285 -6.98 -16.94 -5.25
C ALA A 285 -7.77 -16.24 -4.14
N MET A 286 -7.32 -15.04 -3.71
CA MET A 286 -8.05 -14.20 -2.76
C MET A 286 -9.34 -13.62 -3.38
N VAL A 287 -9.29 -13.16 -4.64
CA VAL A 287 -10.50 -12.69 -5.35
C VAL A 287 -11.48 -13.84 -5.58
N MET A 288 -11.00 -15.01 -5.97
CA MET A 288 -11.81 -16.18 -6.28
C MET A 288 -12.45 -16.83 -5.04
N GLY A 289 -11.97 -16.51 -3.83
CA GLY A 289 -12.50 -17.10 -2.61
C GLY A 289 -13.70 -16.36 -2.01
N ASN A 290 -14.13 -15.22 -2.57
CA ASN A 290 -15.34 -14.52 -2.14
C ASN A 290 -16.00 -13.77 -3.31
N VAL A 291 -17.34 -13.75 -3.36
CA VAL A 291 -18.11 -13.08 -4.42
C VAL A 291 -17.67 -13.54 -5.82
N TYR A 292 -17.41 -14.84 -5.96
CA TYR A 292 -16.91 -15.47 -7.18
C TYR A 292 -17.47 -16.87 -7.34
N ASN A 293 -17.79 -17.24 -8.58
CA ASN A 293 -18.03 -18.59 -9.05
C ASN A 293 -17.34 -18.79 -10.41
N ARG A 294 -17.39 -20.00 -10.97
CA ARG A 294 -16.69 -20.32 -12.24
C ARG A 294 -17.11 -19.46 -13.42
N ASP A 295 -18.35 -19.00 -13.45
CA ASP A 295 -18.88 -18.20 -14.57
C ASP A 295 -18.62 -16.70 -14.39
N THR A 296 -18.14 -16.28 -13.21
CA THR A 296 -17.88 -14.88 -12.90
C THR A 296 -16.80 -14.32 -13.82
N LEU A 297 -17.10 -13.22 -14.51
CA LEU A 297 -16.17 -12.57 -15.43
C LEU A 297 -15.01 -11.94 -14.66
N VAL A 298 -13.77 -12.32 -14.96
CA VAL A 298 -12.57 -11.75 -14.35
C VAL A 298 -11.59 -11.37 -15.45
N PHE A 299 -11.13 -10.13 -15.45
CA PHE A 299 -10.17 -9.64 -16.45
C PHE A 299 -9.27 -8.54 -15.89
N ASP A 300 -8.15 -8.32 -16.54
CA ASP A 300 -7.23 -7.23 -16.21
C ASP A 300 -7.48 -6.02 -17.11
N HIS A 301 -7.00 -4.85 -16.69
CA HIS A 301 -6.97 -3.67 -17.54
C HIS A 301 -5.85 -3.74 -18.58
N ILE A 302 -4.69 -4.24 -18.14
CA ILE A 302 -3.57 -4.57 -19.01
C ILE A 302 -3.43 -6.09 -19.01
N HIS A 303 -3.72 -6.70 -20.14
CA HIS A 303 -3.81 -8.16 -20.31
C HIS A 303 -2.46 -8.88 -20.45
N ARG A 304 -1.33 -8.27 -20.07
CA ARG A 304 0.02 -8.84 -20.24
C ARG A 304 0.76 -8.95 -18.92
N ARG A 305 1.37 -10.10 -18.64
CA ARG A 305 2.28 -10.29 -17.52
C ARG A 305 3.48 -9.37 -17.64
N ASP A 306 3.74 -8.64 -16.57
CA ASP A 306 4.93 -7.80 -16.45
C ASP A 306 5.55 -7.93 -15.05
N ALA A 307 6.88 -7.84 -14.98
CA ALA A 307 7.63 -8.03 -13.73
C ALA A 307 7.39 -6.90 -12.72
N GLN A 308 7.08 -5.70 -13.20
CA GLN A 308 6.73 -4.55 -12.38
C GLN A 308 5.23 -4.27 -12.37
N SER A 309 4.49 -4.77 -13.37
CA SER A 309 3.04 -4.55 -13.49
C SER A 309 2.69 -3.06 -13.54
N GLU A 310 3.46 -2.30 -14.33
CA GLU A 310 3.39 -0.84 -14.48
C GLU A 310 2.91 -0.42 -15.89
N GLY A 311 2.15 -1.28 -16.57
CA GLY A 311 1.78 -1.10 -17.98
C GLY A 311 1.05 0.22 -18.26
N ILE A 312 0.17 0.66 -17.35
CA ILE A 312 -0.55 1.95 -17.49
C ILE A 312 0.43 3.14 -17.55
N GLN A 313 1.53 3.09 -16.81
CA GLN A 313 2.52 4.18 -16.74
C GLN A 313 3.63 4.05 -17.78
N GLN A 314 4.03 2.82 -18.10
CA GLN A 314 5.25 2.55 -18.88
C GLN A 314 4.98 2.24 -20.35
N TYR A 315 3.78 1.76 -20.71
CA TYR A 315 3.52 1.38 -22.10
C TYR A 315 3.42 2.62 -23.00
N PRO A 316 4.06 2.59 -24.19
CA PRO A 316 3.86 3.61 -25.20
C PRO A 316 2.36 3.76 -25.53
N PRO A 317 1.88 4.98 -25.86
CA PRO A 317 0.46 5.25 -26.04
C PRO A 317 -0.26 4.30 -26.99
N ARG A 318 0.37 3.91 -28.11
CA ARG A 318 -0.21 2.98 -29.08
C ARG A 318 -0.41 1.57 -28.51
N LEU A 319 0.54 1.09 -27.71
CA LEU A 319 0.45 -0.21 -27.06
C LEU A 319 -0.59 -0.19 -25.95
N LEU A 320 -0.55 0.84 -25.10
CA LEU A 320 -1.55 1.03 -24.04
C LEU A 320 -2.97 1.09 -24.63
N SER A 321 -3.16 1.83 -25.72
CA SER A 321 -4.45 1.94 -26.41
C SER A 321 -4.95 0.58 -26.89
N SER A 322 -4.08 -0.31 -27.40
CA SER A 322 -4.49 -1.66 -27.82
C SER A 322 -5.10 -2.48 -26.68
N HIS A 323 -4.52 -2.41 -25.47
CA HIS A 323 -5.07 -3.06 -24.28
C HIS A 323 -6.39 -2.42 -23.83
N GLU A 324 -6.44 -1.09 -23.83
CA GLU A 324 -7.63 -0.34 -23.41
C GLU A 324 -8.80 -0.50 -24.38
N ASP A 325 -8.51 -0.65 -25.67
CA ASP A 325 -9.50 -0.96 -26.71
C ASP A 325 -10.13 -2.33 -26.43
N PHE A 326 -9.31 -3.38 -26.26
CA PHE A 326 -9.82 -4.70 -25.93
C PHE A 326 -10.62 -4.71 -24.61
N THR A 327 -10.12 -4.01 -23.59
CA THR A 327 -10.82 -3.92 -22.30
C THR A 327 -12.13 -3.16 -22.40
N ARG A 328 -12.19 -2.11 -23.23
CA ARG A 328 -13.41 -1.36 -23.52
C ARG A 328 -14.41 -2.23 -24.30
N ASP A 329 -13.94 -3.06 -25.21
CA ASP A 329 -14.78 -3.99 -25.97
C ASP A 329 -15.40 -5.07 -25.05
N ILE A 330 -14.64 -5.59 -24.08
CA ILE A 330 -15.18 -6.46 -23.01
C ILE A 330 -16.27 -5.71 -22.24
N ALA A 331 -15.96 -4.49 -21.78
CA ALA A 331 -16.90 -3.69 -21.00
C ALA A 331 -18.18 -3.36 -21.80
N GLN A 332 -18.10 -3.14 -23.11
CA GLN A 332 -19.27 -2.90 -23.98
C GLN A 332 -20.12 -4.15 -24.23
N SER A 333 -19.54 -5.34 -24.07
CA SER A 333 -20.17 -6.61 -24.43
C SER A 333 -20.73 -7.38 -23.23
N MET A 334 -20.21 -7.14 -22.02
CA MET A 334 -20.64 -7.84 -20.81
C MET A 334 -22.04 -7.40 -20.33
N THR A 335 -22.82 -8.37 -19.85
CA THR A 335 -24.14 -8.15 -19.26
C THR A 335 -24.09 -7.68 -17.81
N ALA A 336 -22.92 -7.80 -17.16
CA ALA A 336 -22.72 -7.42 -15.77
C ALA A 336 -23.16 -5.96 -15.51
N LYS A 337 -24.10 -5.82 -14.57
CA LYS A 337 -24.53 -4.52 -14.02
C LYS A 337 -23.67 -4.08 -12.84
N VAL A 338 -22.84 -4.98 -12.32
CA VAL A 338 -21.95 -4.76 -11.19
C VAL A 338 -20.53 -5.11 -11.59
N GLU A 339 -19.59 -4.21 -11.33
CA GLU A 339 -18.16 -4.41 -11.61
C GLU A 339 -17.33 -4.00 -10.38
N ILE A 340 -16.40 -4.84 -9.95
CA ILE A 340 -15.50 -4.51 -8.83
C ILE A 340 -14.12 -4.13 -9.38
N LEU A 341 -13.64 -2.94 -9.01
CA LEU A 341 -12.38 -2.35 -9.48
C LEU A 341 -11.29 -2.45 -8.42
N TYR A 342 -10.31 -3.32 -8.66
CA TYR A 342 -9.24 -3.59 -7.70
C TYR A 342 -8.01 -2.71 -7.93
N GLY A 343 -7.74 -1.84 -6.95
CA GLY A 343 -6.49 -1.11 -6.87
C GLY A 343 -6.48 0.27 -7.53
N LYS A 344 -5.63 1.13 -6.97
CA LYS A 344 -5.71 2.57 -7.19
C LYS A 344 -5.32 3.02 -8.61
N LYS A 345 -4.32 2.38 -9.22
CA LYS A 345 -3.87 2.71 -10.58
C LYS A 345 -4.97 2.47 -11.62
N LEU A 346 -5.66 1.34 -11.50
CA LEU A 346 -6.85 1.04 -12.30
C LEU A 346 -7.93 2.09 -12.08
N GLN A 347 -8.27 2.37 -10.82
CA GLN A 347 -9.33 3.35 -10.48
C GLN A 347 -9.00 4.72 -11.08
N GLN A 348 -7.75 5.18 -10.95
CA GLN A 348 -7.30 6.43 -11.56
C GLN A 348 -7.54 6.45 -13.07
N ARG A 349 -7.18 5.36 -13.74
CA ARG A 349 -7.29 5.26 -15.19
C ARG A 349 -8.74 5.22 -15.65
N VAL A 350 -9.60 4.48 -14.96
CA VAL A 350 -11.04 4.45 -15.24
C VAL A 350 -11.64 5.84 -15.09
N LEU A 351 -11.28 6.58 -14.04
CA LEU A 351 -11.79 7.93 -13.80
C LEU A 351 -11.30 8.95 -14.86
N GLN A 352 -10.19 8.68 -15.54
CA GLN A 352 -9.69 9.50 -16.66
C GLN A 352 -10.32 9.16 -18.01
N THR A 353 -10.78 7.92 -18.19
CA THR A 353 -11.16 7.37 -19.50
C THR A 353 -12.65 7.16 -19.66
N GLN A 354 -13.43 7.25 -18.57
CA GLN A 354 -14.85 6.97 -18.57
C GLN A 354 -15.62 8.06 -17.80
N GLY A 355 -16.86 8.32 -18.22
CA GLY A 355 -17.78 9.20 -17.51
C GLY A 355 -18.55 8.44 -16.42
N PHE A 356 -18.70 9.06 -15.25
CA PHE A 356 -19.39 8.48 -14.11
C PHE A 356 -20.04 9.57 -13.25
N GLU A 357 -21.01 9.15 -12.46
CA GLU A 357 -21.54 9.91 -11.33
C GLU A 357 -21.16 9.18 -10.04
N ILE A 358 -21.01 9.91 -8.93
CA ILE A 358 -20.59 9.32 -7.66
C ILE A 358 -21.77 9.26 -6.71
N LEU A 359 -21.99 8.10 -6.10
CA LEU A 359 -22.97 7.92 -5.02
C LEU A 359 -22.25 7.34 -3.78
N PRO A 360 -21.94 8.17 -2.78
CA PRO A 360 -21.53 7.69 -1.47
C PRO A 360 -22.68 6.93 -0.80
N LEU A 361 -22.35 5.82 -0.14
CA LEU A 361 -23.31 5.02 0.61
C LEU A 361 -23.37 5.47 2.09
N TRP A 362 -24.47 5.11 2.75
CA TRP A 362 -24.78 5.51 4.12
C TRP A 362 -25.31 4.33 4.95
N GLY A 363 -25.53 4.55 6.24
CA GLY A 363 -25.94 3.50 7.18
C GLY A 363 -24.85 2.46 7.33
N GLU A 364 -25.21 1.17 7.31
CA GLU A 364 -24.25 0.08 7.48
C GLU A 364 -23.15 0.07 6.40
N PHE A 365 -23.43 0.63 5.22
CA PHE A 365 -22.50 0.72 4.10
C PHE A 365 -21.72 2.04 4.04
N GLU A 366 -21.76 2.85 5.10
CA GLU A 366 -20.94 4.06 5.21
C GLU A 366 -19.44 3.75 4.97
N GLY A 367 -18.81 4.64 4.20
CA GLY A 367 -17.44 4.51 3.70
C GLY A 367 -17.32 3.82 2.33
N VAL A 368 -18.37 3.19 1.82
CA VAL A 368 -18.40 2.63 0.46
C VAL A 368 -18.85 3.71 -0.54
N VAL A 369 -18.21 3.73 -1.71
CA VAL A 369 -18.55 4.67 -2.79
C VAL A 369 -18.85 3.88 -4.05
N LEU A 370 -19.97 4.21 -4.69
CA LEU A 370 -20.36 3.68 -5.98
C LEU A 370 -19.99 4.67 -7.09
N LEU A 371 -19.40 4.14 -8.16
CA LEU A 371 -19.25 4.86 -9.42
C LEU A 371 -20.36 4.38 -10.37
N LEU A 372 -21.28 5.29 -10.71
CA LEU A 372 -22.39 5.03 -11.61
C LEU A 372 -21.92 5.34 -13.03
N ALA A 373 -21.48 4.32 -13.75
CA ALA A 373 -20.94 4.45 -15.09
C ALA A 373 -22.00 4.97 -16.07
N LEU A 374 -21.69 6.08 -16.76
CA LEU A 374 -22.62 6.70 -17.70
C LEU A 374 -22.79 5.85 -18.95
N GLU A 375 -24.04 5.68 -19.37
CA GLU A 375 -24.40 4.96 -20.61
C GLU A 375 -23.74 5.60 -21.83
N SER A 376 -23.60 6.92 -21.84
CA SER A 376 -22.97 7.69 -22.92
C SER A 376 -21.47 7.46 -23.09
N SER A 377 -20.82 6.76 -22.15
CA SER A 377 -19.40 6.41 -22.26
C SER A 377 -19.13 5.15 -23.08
N TYR A 378 -20.17 4.51 -23.61
CA TYR A 378 -20.07 3.25 -24.36
C TYR A 378 -20.39 3.48 -25.84
N GLY A 379 -19.65 2.83 -26.75
CA GLY A 379 -19.87 2.96 -28.19
C GLY A 379 -21.26 2.47 -28.64
N ASN A 380 -21.81 1.49 -27.92
CA ASN A 380 -23.16 0.93 -28.10
C ASN A 380 -24.17 1.49 -27.07
N ALA A 381 -24.11 2.79 -26.79
CA ALA A 381 -25.01 3.47 -25.86
C ALA A 381 -26.49 3.36 -26.26
N ASP A 382 -27.37 3.11 -25.28
CA ASP A 382 -28.81 3.18 -25.44
C ASP A 382 -29.36 4.44 -24.73
N PRO A 383 -29.83 5.46 -25.47
CA PRO A 383 -30.21 6.76 -24.89
C PRO A 383 -31.40 6.68 -23.92
N ARG A 384 -32.11 5.56 -23.84
CA ARG A 384 -33.18 5.34 -22.86
C ARG A 384 -32.66 5.22 -21.42
N TYR A 385 -31.37 4.90 -21.26
CA TYR A 385 -30.74 4.67 -19.96
C TYR A 385 -29.69 5.73 -19.68
N ARG A 386 -29.58 6.13 -18.41
CA ARG A 386 -28.53 7.05 -17.95
C ARG A 386 -27.26 6.29 -17.54
N PHE A 387 -27.43 5.16 -16.88
CA PHE A 387 -26.34 4.37 -16.32
C PHE A 387 -26.27 3.01 -17.00
N ARG A 388 -25.04 2.57 -17.28
CA ARG A 388 -24.75 1.23 -17.80
C ARG A 388 -24.64 0.19 -16.70
N ARG A 389 -23.96 0.56 -15.61
CA ARG A 389 -23.58 -0.32 -14.50
C ARG A 389 -23.12 0.48 -13.28
N ILE A 390 -23.04 -0.22 -12.16
CA ILE A 390 -22.48 0.25 -10.90
C ILE A 390 -21.09 -0.38 -10.74
N MET A 391 -20.07 0.45 -10.52
CA MET A 391 -18.72 -0.01 -10.22
C MET A 391 -18.40 0.24 -8.76
N LEU A 392 -17.89 -0.78 -8.06
CA LEU A 392 -17.46 -0.69 -6.67
C LEU A 392 -15.94 -0.63 -6.60
N VAL A 393 -15.45 0.31 -5.80
CA VAL A 393 -14.02 0.55 -5.63
C VAL A 393 -13.48 -0.33 -4.50
N ALA A 394 -12.55 -1.21 -4.84
CA ALA A 394 -11.93 -2.16 -3.93
C ALA A 394 -10.42 -1.90 -3.79
N SER A 395 -9.88 -2.18 -2.62
CA SER A 395 -8.43 -2.24 -2.43
C SER A 395 -7.81 -3.34 -3.28
N HIS A 396 -6.59 -3.12 -3.77
CA HIS A 396 -5.87 -4.17 -4.49
C HIS A 396 -5.68 -5.40 -3.58
N PRO A 397 -5.88 -6.65 -4.06
CA PRO A 397 -5.77 -7.85 -3.22
C PRO A 397 -4.40 -7.96 -2.54
N GLN A 398 -3.35 -7.53 -3.25
CA GLN A 398 -2.00 -7.48 -2.70
C GLN A 398 -1.88 -6.61 -1.45
N HIS A 399 -2.66 -5.52 -1.36
CA HIS A 399 -2.69 -4.65 -0.18
C HIS A 399 -3.30 -5.34 1.06
N MET A 400 -4.22 -6.29 0.85
CA MET A 400 -4.88 -7.05 1.93
C MET A 400 -3.92 -7.96 2.69
N PHE A 401 -2.80 -8.38 2.08
CA PHE A 401 -1.78 -9.16 2.79
C PHE A 401 -1.20 -8.41 4.00
N TYR A 402 -1.10 -7.08 3.92
CA TYR A 402 -0.48 -6.22 4.96
C TYR A 402 -1.45 -5.66 5.98
N GLN A 403 -2.75 -5.69 5.69
CA GLN A 403 -3.75 -5.18 6.62
C GLN A 403 -3.78 -6.04 7.89
N SER A 404 -3.93 -5.44 9.07
CA SER A 404 -4.21 -6.22 10.28
C SER A 404 -5.65 -6.73 10.25
N ARG A 405 -5.93 -7.79 11.02
CA ARG A 405 -7.32 -8.26 11.20
C ARG A 405 -8.16 -7.13 11.77
N GLY A 406 -9.40 -7.02 11.30
CA GLY A 406 -10.37 -6.03 11.76
C GLY A 406 -10.01 -4.57 11.44
N ASN A 407 -9.03 -4.30 10.58
CA ASN A 407 -8.70 -2.92 10.24
C ASN A 407 -9.74 -2.29 9.30
N ALA A 408 -9.80 -0.96 9.29
CA ALA A 408 -10.80 -0.20 8.53
C ALA A 408 -10.80 -0.55 7.03
N THR A 409 -9.63 -0.75 6.43
CA THR A 409 -9.50 -1.14 5.01
C THR A 409 -10.15 -2.50 4.75
N ALA A 410 -9.91 -3.49 5.60
CA ALA A 410 -10.47 -4.83 5.46
C ALA A 410 -11.97 -4.85 5.72
N LEU A 411 -12.45 -4.11 6.73
CA LEU A 411 -13.88 -3.94 7.01
C LEU A 411 -14.59 -3.27 5.82
N ARG A 412 -14.01 -2.22 5.26
CA ARG A 412 -14.53 -1.57 4.05
C ARG A 412 -14.57 -2.53 2.87
N GLN A 413 -13.53 -3.34 2.70
CA GLN A 413 -13.46 -4.34 1.64
C GLN A 413 -14.58 -5.38 1.77
N ASP A 414 -14.89 -5.83 3.00
CA ASP A 414 -16.02 -6.72 3.26
C ASP A 414 -17.37 -6.08 2.91
N LYS A 415 -17.58 -4.80 3.27
CA LYS A 415 -18.79 -4.04 2.89
C LYS A 415 -18.94 -3.92 1.37
N VAL A 416 -17.84 -3.72 0.64
CA VAL A 416 -17.84 -3.69 -0.83
C VAL A 416 -18.29 -5.04 -1.41
N MET A 417 -17.77 -6.15 -0.87
CA MET A 417 -18.17 -7.49 -1.30
C MET A 417 -19.64 -7.78 -1.02
N GLU A 418 -20.10 -7.42 0.17
CA GLU A 418 -21.49 -7.60 0.58
C GLU A 418 -22.44 -6.80 -0.32
N ALA A 419 -22.14 -5.53 -0.56
CA ALA A 419 -22.92 -4.69 -1.46
C ALA A 419 -22.98 -5.29 -2.87
N ALA A 420 -21.83 -5.74 -3.42
CA ALA A 420 -21.78 -6.38 -4.73
C ALA A 420 -22.64 -7.66 -4.78
N ALA A 421 -22.56 -8.52 -3.76
CA ALA A 421 -23.34 -9.75 -3.67
C ALA A 421 -24.84 -9.49 -3.60
N LEU A 422 -25.27 -8.50 -2.80
CA LEU A 422 -26.67 -8.08 -2.71
C LEU A 422 -27.18 -7.49 -4.03
N MET A 423 -26.36 -6.68 -4.72
CA MET A 423 -26.71 -6.08 -6.01
C MET A 423 -26.94 -7.12 -7.12
N VAL A 424 -26.24 -8.25 -7.07
CA VAL A 424 -26.45 -9.38 -8.00
C VAL A 424 -27.41 -10.44 -7.44
N CYS A 425 -28.26 -10.07 -6.49
CA CYS A 425 -29.29 -10.94 -5.90
C CYS A 425 -28.75 -12.23 -5.27
N SER A 426 -27.51 -12.21 -4.79
CA SER A 426 -26.78 -13.36 -4.25
C SER A 426 -26.52 -14.47 -5.28
N ALA A 427 -26.43 -14.12 -6.57
CA ALA A 427 -26.05 -15.05 -7.65
C ALA A 427 -24.61 -15.61 -7.51
N VAL A 428 -23.81 -15.03 -6.61
CA VAL A 428 -22.45 -15.46 -6.27
C VAL A 428 -22.35 -15.70 -4.76
N PRO A 429 -21.54 -16.68 -4.32
CA PRO A 429 -21.38 -16.97 -2.90
C PRO A 429 -20.66 -15.80 -2.21
N TRP A 430 -21.19 -15.39 -1.07
CA TRP A 430 -20.59 -14.36 -0.22
C TRP A 430 -20.26 -14.93 1.15
N VAL A 431 -19.06 -14.58 1.63
CA VAL A 431 -18.55 -14.94 2.95
C VAL A 431 -18.34 -13.64 3.74
N GLY A 432 -19.07 -13.50 4.85
CA GLY A 432 -18.91 -12.37 5.77
C GLY A 432 -17.57 -12.42 6.51
N GLY A 433 -16.98 -11.25 6.78
CA GLY A 433 -15.69 -11.13 7.47
C GLY A 433 -14.50 -11.73 6.71
N TYR A 434 -14.65 -11.99 5.42
CA TYR A 434 -13.65 -12.68 4.61
C TYR A 434 -12.30 -11.96 4.61
N PHE A 435 -12.32 -10.64 4.50
CA PHE A 435 -11.11 -9.80 4.54
C PHE A 435 -10.74 -9.42 5.97
N SER A 436 -11.69 -9.01 6.81
CA SER A 436 -11.45 -8.58 8.20
C SER A 436 -10.83 -9.70 9.04
N ASP A 437 -11.27 -10.94 8.86
CA ASP A 437 -10.79 -12.10 9.62
C ASP A 437 -9.67 -12.83 8.88
N LYS A 438 -9.38 -12.39 7.66
CA LYS A 438 -8.42 -12.99 6.72
C LYS A 438 -8.70 -14.45 6.40
N LEU A 439 -9.98 -14.78 6.18
CA LEU A 439 -10.39 -16.14 5.81
C LEU A 439 -9.76 -16.58 4.47
N TRP A 440 -9.44 -15.62 3.61
CA TRP A 440 -8.72 -15.82 2.36
C TRP A 440 -7.34 -16.49 2.51
N MET A 441 -6.71 -16.44 3.70
CA MET A 441 -5.45 -17.14 3.94
C MET A 441 -5.57 -18.67 3.81
N SER A 442 -6.79 -19.21 3.90
CA SER A 442 -7.05 -20.63 3.63
C SER A 442 -7.06 -20.97 2.13
N CYS A 443 -7.42 -19.99 1.28
CA CYS A 443 -7.53 -20.15 -0.17
C CYS A 443 -6.20 -19.91 -0.89
N VAL A 444 -5.32 -19.08 -0.33
CA VAL A 444 -4.02 -18.74 -0.94
C VAL A 444 -2.97 -19.81 -0.61
N PRO A 445 -2.31 -20.46 -1.59
CA PRO A 445 -1.28 -21.47 -1.32
C PRO A 445 -0.09 -20.93 -0.50
N SER A 446 0.37 -21.73 0.48
CA SER A 446 1.37 -21.30 1.49
C SER A 446 2.72 -20.84 0.91
N GLN A 447 3.19 -21.48 -0.17
CA GLN A 447 4.42 -21.05 -0.84
C GLN A 447 4.26 -19.67 -1.51
N LEU A 448 3.08 -19.36 -2.04
CA LEU A 448 2.77 -18.07 -2.63
C LEU A 448 2.62 -17.00 -1.56
N GLN A 449 1.98 -17.31 -0.42
CA GLN A 449 1.96 -16.40 0.73
C GLN A 449 3.39 -15.99 1.12
N LEU A 450 4.30 -16.95 1.22
CA LEU A 450 5.71 -16.66 1.51
C LEU A 450 6.42 -15.91 0.39
N LYS A 451 6.12 -16.19 -0.88
CA LYS A 451 6.67 -15.46 -2.04
C LYS A 451 6.18 -14.02 -2.07
N GLU A 452 4.89 -13.75 -1.88
CA GLU A 452 4.29 -12.42 -1.79
C GLU A 452 4.88 -11.64 -0.61
N ILE A 453 4.90 -12.25 0.60
CA ILE A 453 5.53 -11.66 1.78
C ILE A 453 7.02 -11.34 1.55
N ARG A 454 7.77 -12.22 0.84
CA ARG A 454 9.20 -12.02 0.54
C ARG A 454 9.46 -11.04 -0.60
N GLN A 455 8.66 -11.06 -1.66
CA GLN A 455 8.72 -10.08 -2.74
C GLN A 455 8.44 -8.69 -2.15
N PHE A 456 7.50 -8.58 -1.20
CA PHE A 456 7.34 -7.33 -0.46
C PHE A 456 8.43 -7.02 0.55
N GLY A 457 9.05 -7.99 1.21
CA GLY A 457 10.26 -7.71 1.99
C GLY A 457 11.36 -7.06 1.12
N LYS A 458 11.38 -7.37 -0.19
CA LYS A 458 12.27 -6.73 -1.18
C LYS A 458 11.74 -5.38 -1.68
N ILE A 459 10.42 -5.22 -1.81
CA ILE A 459 9.76 -3.95 -2.21
C ILE A 459 9.76 -2.94 -1.06
N LEU A 460 9.50 -3.33 0.18
CA LEU A 460 9.70 -2.54 1.40
C LEU A 460 11.18 -2.23 1.68
N GLY A 461 12.10 -2.94 1.01
CA GLY A 461 13.52 -2.59 0.91
C GLY A 461 13.86 -1.71 -0.29
N LYS A 462 12.89 -1.35 -1.15
CA LYS A 462 13.09 -0.65 -2.44
C LYS A 462 12.05 0.43 -2.80
N GLU A 463 10.96 0.62 -2.07
CA GLU A 463 9.93 1.62 -2.37
C GLU A 463 9.88 2.72 -1.31
N GLU A 464 10.67 3.77 -1.54
CA GLU A 464 10.14 5.11 -1.40
C GLU A 464 9.41 5.47 -2.71
N ARG A 465 8.19 6.03 -2.58
CA ARG A 465 7.39 6.75 -3.60
C ARG A 465 6.54 5.91 -4.56
N ILE A 466 5.22 5.94 -4.31
CA ILE A 466 4.21 6.08 -5.37
C ILE A 466 3.25 7.21 -4.93
N PRO A 467 3.15 8.34 -5.66
CA PRO A 467 2.15 9.37 -5.40
C PRO A 467 0.80 8.91 -5.92
N THR A 468 -0.27 9.17 -5.16
CA THR A 468 -1.57 8.59 -5.48
C THR A 468 -2.68 9.63 -5.64
N VAL A 469 -2.91 10.06 -6.89
CA VAL A 469 -4.05 10.88 -7.34
C VAL A 469 -5.33 10.03 -7.27
N LEU A 470 -6.50 10.57 -6.93
CA LEU A 470 -7.76 9.79 -6.75
C LEU A 470 -7.76 8.86 -5.54
N GLN A 471 -7.46 9.42 -4.38
CA GLN A 471 -8.42 9.26 -3.29
C GLN A 471 -9.56 10.23 -3.59
N ILE A 472 -10.81 9.79 -3.54
CA ILE A 472 -11.81 10.66 -2.90
C ILE A 472 -11.27 10.76 -1.49
N ASP A 473 -10.69 11.93 -1.20
CA ASP A 473 -9.96 12.29 0.00
C ASP A 473 -10.06 11.24 1.13
N GLU A 474 -9.02 10.41 1.26
CA GLU A 474 -8.70 9.80 2.56
C GLU A 474 -8.41 10.92 3.58
N ASP A 475 -8.23 12.16 3.11
CA ASP A 475 -8.27 13.39 3.90
C ASP A 475 -9.68 13.79 4.38
N GLU A 476 -10.79 13.12 4.01
CA GLU A 476 -12.13 13.37 4.59
C GLU A 476 -12.60 12.21 5.49
N ALA A 477 -12.45 10.94 5.08
CA ALA A 477 -12.78 9.80 5.95
C ALA A 477 -11.76 9.62 7.09
N GLY A 478 -10.47 9.89 6.82
CA GLY A 478 -9.44 9.97 7.84
C GLY A 478 -9.51 11.24 8.68
N LYS A 479 -10.20 12.30 8.22
CA LYS A 479 -10.55 13.45 9.07
C LYS A 479 -11.73 13.14 9.99
N LEU A 480 -12.68 12.31 9.59
CA LEU A 480 -13.78 11.88 10.48
C LEU A 480 -13.29 10.94 11.59
N ASP A 481 -12.42 9.97 11.28
CA ASP A 481 -11.85 9.07 12.30
C ASP A 481 -10.81 9.77 13.18
N LYS A 482 -9.98 10.68 12.62
CA LYS A 482 -9.08 11.52 13.44
C LYS A 482 -9.82 12.63 14.17
N SER A 483 -10.96 13.12 13.69
CA SER A 483 -11.80 14.11 14.40
C SER A 483 -12.42 13.53 15.67
N ALA A 484 -12.66 12.22 15.71
CA ALA A 484 -13.13 11.57 16.92
C ALA A 484 -12.02 11.44 17.98
N GLU A 485 -10.78 11.15 17.58
CA GLU A 485 -9.61 11.05 18.49
C GLU A 485 -8.97 12.41 18.84
N TRP A 486 -8.96 13.37 17.91
CA TRP A 486 -8.28 14.67 18.04
C TRP A 486 -9.22 15.83 18.31
N GLY A 487 -10.52 15.58 18.45
CA GLY A 487 -11.57 16.59 18.57
C GLY A 487 -11.86 17.33 17.26
N ALA A 488 -12.82 18.25 17.28
CA ALA A 488 -13.27 18.98 16.08
C ALA A 488 -12.15 19.79 15.38
N TRP A 489 -11.09 20.15 16.12
CA TRP A 489 -9.92 20.84 15.59
C TRP A 489 -8.84 19.92 15.00
N GLY A 490 -9.06 18.60 14.99
CA GLY A 490 -8.15 17.63 14.37
C GLY A 490 -7.80 17.96 12.92
N VAL A 491 -8.70 18.64 12.20
CA VAL A 491 -8.53 19.08 10.81
C VAL A 491 -7.49 20.17 10.62
N TYR A 492 -7.14 20.93 11.67
CA TYR A 492 -6.15 22.01 11.61
C TYR A 492 -4.73 21.55 11.96
N PHE A 493 -4.54 20.28 12.31
CA PHE A 493 -3.24 19.73 12.66
C PHE A 493 -2.64 18.87 11.55
N ASP A 494 -1.33 19.03 11.35
CA ASP A 494 -0.54 18.21 10.46
C ASP A 494 -0.46 16.77 10.99
N ALA A 495 -0.45 15.80 10.06
CA ALA A 495 -0.26 14.40 10.41
C ALA A 495 1.15 14.10 10.97
N GLN A 496 2.14 14.97 10.70
CA GLN A 496 3.51 14.87 11.21
C GLN A 496 3.83 16.09 12.08
N PRO A 497 4.50 15.90 13.24
CA PRO A 497 4.88 17.00 14.10
C PRO A 497 6.01 17.82 13.48
N HIS A 498 6.09 19.10 13.84
CA HIS A 498 7.23 19.93 13.44
C HIS A 498 8.49 19.42 14.14
N SER A 499 9.58 19.26 13.37
CA SER A 499 10.89 18.95 13.95
C SER A 499 11.36 20.10 14.84
N ASN A 500 12.25 19.80 15.78
CA ASN A 500 12.86 20.83 16.63
C ASN A 500 13.55 21.93 15.78
N SER A 501 14.17 21.54 14.66
CA SER A 501 14.81 22.49 13.73
C SER A 501 13.79 23.38 13.01
N LYS A 502 12.62 22.83 12.63
CA LYS A 502 11.55 23.62 12.00
C LYS A 502 10.93 24.58 13.03
N LEU A 503 10.73 24.13 14.26
CA LEU A 503 10.18 24.95 15.34
C LEU A 503 11.03 26.19 15.65
N MET A 504 12.36 26.04 15.69
CA MET A 504 13.26 27.19 15.85
C MET A 504 13.07 28.29 14.79
N GLY A 505 12.60 27.94 13.58
CA GLY A 505 12.30 28.92 12.53
C GLY A 505 10.89 29.49 12.60
N LEU A 506 9.94 28.79 13.22
CA LEU A 506 8.53 29.20 13.30
C LEU A 506 8.20 30.01 14.56
N ILE A 507 8.91 29.77 15.66
CA ILE A 507 8.65 30.43 16.95
C ILE A 507 8.85 31.96 16.87
N PRO A 508 9.96 32.50 16.31
CA PRO A 508 10.16 33.96 16.30
C PRO A 508 9.09 34.73 15.50
N PRO A 509 8.71 34.33 14.27
CA PRO A 509 7.61 34.96 13.54
C PRO A 509 6.25 34.87 14.25
N ALA A 510 5.98 33.76 14.96
CA ALA A 510 4.75 33.59 15.72
C ALA A 510 4.70 34.53 16.94
N LEU A 511 5.82 34.69 17.65
CA LEU A 511 5.95 35.65 18.75
C LEU A 511 5.77 37.09 18.26
N GLU A 512 6.45 37.47 17.17
CA GLU A 512 6.33 38.80 16.59
C GLU A 512 4.88 39.10 16.18
N ALA A 513 4.19 38.14 15.56
CA ALA A 513 2.78 38.30 15.18
C ALA A 513 1.84 38.50 16.38
N LEU A 514 2.07 37.78 17.48
CA LEU A 514 1.27 37.93 18.70
C LEU A 514 1.58 39.24 19.43
N GLU A 515 2.84 39.67 19.45
CA GLU A 515 3.27 40.92 20.10
C GLU A 515 2.84 42.16 19.30
N ALA A 516 2.73 42.06 17.97
CA ALA A 516 2.27 43.15 17.09
C ALA A 516 0.75 43.43 17.18
N LEU A 517 -0.05 42.51 17.71
CA LEU A 517 -1.47 42.73 17.98
C LEU A 517 -1.59 43.73 19.15
N GLY A 518 -1.87 45.00 18.83
CA GLY A 518 -2.04 46.06 19.83
C GLY A 518 -3.18 45.79 20.82
N THR A 519 -3.21 46.54 21.92
CA THR A 519 -4.23 46.43 23.00
C THR A 519 -5.63 46.96 22.62
N LEU A 520 -5.81 47.49 21.40
CA LEU A 520 -7.04 48.15 20.95
C LEU A 520 -7.83 47.39 19.89
N ASP A 521 -7.23 46.41 19.20
CA ASP A 521 -7.91 45.59 18.17
C ASP A 521 -8.49 44.28 18.73
N SER A 522 -8.41 44.07 20.05
CA SER A 522 -8.60 42.77 20.69
C SER A 522 -9.96 42.56 21.37
N SER A 523 -11.03 43.22 20.91
CA SER A 523 -12.38 42.83 21.35
C SER A 523 -12.87 41.60 20.58
N ASN A 524 -12.51 40.42 21.09
CA ASN A 524 -13.25 39.16 20.98
C ASN A 524 -13.66 38.68 19.57
N ALA A 525 -12.70 38.22 18.76
CA ALA A 525 -13.04 37.47 17.56
C ALA A 525 -12.14 36.25 17.30
N TRP A 526 -11.57 35.63 18.34
CA TRP A 526 -10.97 34.30 18.19
C TRP A 526 -11.97 33.24 18.65
N ASN A 527 -12.73 32.74 17.69
CA ASN A 527 -13.70 31.66 17.88
C ASN A 527 -13.16 30.34 17.35
N GLU A 528 -12.30 30.37 16.33
CA GLU A 528 -11.65 29.21 15.70
C GLU A 528 -10.13 29.40 15.54
N LEU A 529 -9.39 28.30 15.30
CA LEU A 529 -7.94 28.36 15.07
C LEU A 529 -7.54 29.23 13.87
N THR A 530 -8.41 29.33 12.86
CA THR A 530 -8.19 30.17 11.66
C THR A 530 -8.23 31.66 11.95
N ASP A 531 -8.73 32.07 13.12
CA ASP A 531 -8.75 33.47 13.54
C ASP A 531 -7.38 33.93 14.09
N LEU A 532 -6.46 32.98 14.33
CA LEU A 532 -5.10 33.28 14.75
C LEU A 532 -4.27 33.86 13.60
N PRO A 533 -3.28 34.72 13.88
CA PRO A 533 -2.34 35.18 12.86
C PRO A 533 -1.65 34.01 12.14
N GLU A 534 -1.47 34.11 10.82
CA GLU A 534 -0.88 33.03 10.01
C GLU A 534 0.45 32.47 10.58
N PRO A 535 1.39 33.28 11.11
CA PRO A 535 2.61 32.73 11.72
C PRO A 535 2.34 31.83 12.93
N VAL A 536 1.30 32.13 13.71
CA VAL A 536 0.86 31.35 14.87
C VAL A 536 0.15 30.07 14.41
N LEU A 537 -0.66 30.16 13.35
CA LEU A 537 -1.34 29.03 12.75
C LEU A 537 -0.34 28.02 12.14
N GLU A 538 0.69 28.50 11.44
CA GLU A 538 1.78 27.67 10.92
C GLU A 538 2.56 26.97 12.03
N TRP A 539 2.80 27.65 13.15
CA TRP A 539 3.42 27.03 14.33
C TRP A 539 2.54 25.93 14.92
N ILE A 540 1.25 26.21 15.18
CA ILE A 540 0.35 25.31 15.92
C ILE A 540 0.00 24.04 15.14
N ARG A 541 -0.05 24.11 13.79
CA ARG A 541 -0.34 22.98 12.88
C ARG A 541 0.46 21.72 13.22
N GLY A 542 1.76 21.84 13.54
CA GLY A 542 2.61 20.69 13.84
C GLY A 542 2.76 20.35 15.33
N GLN A 543 1.89 20.87 16.20
CA GLN A 543 2.02 20.71 17.66
C GLN A 543 1.15 19.58 18.25
N LYS A 544 0.25 18.94 17.48
CA LYS A 544 -0.69 17.95 18.01
C LYS A 544 -0.02 16.89 18.87
N GLN A 545 1.04 16.25 18.37
CA GLN A 545 1.73 15.17 19.08
C GLN A 545 2.76 15.68 20.10
N ALA A 546 3.08 16.98 20.09
CA ALA A 546 4.06 17.58 20.97
C ALA A 546 3.44 18.22 22.23
N LEU A 547 2.32 18.92 22.05
CA LEU A 547 1.61 19.65 23.12
C LEU A 547 0.29 18.99 23.51
N PHE A 548 -0.34 18.25 22.60
CA PHE A 548 -1.69 17.72 22.78
C PHE A 548 -1.79 16.21 22.47
N PRO A 549 -0.83 15.35 22.88
CA PRO A 549 -0.76 13.96 22.40
C PRO A 549 -2.06 13.19 22.62
N ASP A 550 -2.68 13.36 23.79
CA ASP A 550 -3.86 12.60 24.23
C ASP A 550 -5.11 13.48 24.45
N VAL A 551 -5.06 14.75 24.04
CA VAL A 551 -6.16 15.70 24.24
C VAL A 551 -6.96 15.89 22.93
N PRO A 552 -8.26 15.54 22.89
CA PRO A 552 -9.14 15.96 21.81
C PRO A 552 -9.43 17.46 21.96
N LEU A 553 -9.19 18.25 20.92
CA LEU A 553 -9.39 19.69 20.91
C LEU A 553 -10.54 20.05 19.99
N SER A 554 -11.50 20.82 20.50
CA SER A 554 -12.67 21.29 19.76
C SER A 554 -12.92 22.78 19.94
N ASN A 555 -12.25 23.43 20.89
CA ASN A 555 -12.40 24.84 21.20
C ASN A 555 -11.19 25.40 21.97
N PHE A 556 -11.12 26.73 22.09
CA PHE A 556 -10.06 27.42 22.83
C PHE A 556 -10.04 27.11 24.33
N SER A 557 -11.16 26.72 24.94
CA SER A 557 -11.20 26.38 26.37
C SER A 557 -10.42 25.09 26.64
N GLU A 558 -10.63 24.05 25.82
CA GLU A 558 -9.89 22.79 25.90
C GLU A 558 -8.40 22.99 25.63
N MET A 559 -8.07 23.84 24.64
CA MET A 559 -6.68 24.21 24.36
C MET A 559 -6.03 24.93 25.54
N ILE A 560 -6.73 25.92 26.14
CA ILE A 560 -6.23 26.62 27.32
C ILE A 560 -5.96 25.62 28.45
N SER A 561 -6.92 24.75 28.78
CA SER A 561 -6.74 23.78 29.87
C SER A 561 -5.55 22.83 29.61
N ALA A 562 -5.39 22.35 28.37
CA ALA A 562 -4.26 21.51 28.00
C ALA A 562 -2.92 22.25 28.10
N LEU A 563 -2.88 23.53 27.70
CA LEU A 563 -1.67 24.35 27.79
C LEU A 563 -1.34 24.79 29.22
N GLU A 564 -2.35 25.00 30.08
CA GLU A 564 -2.15 25.27 31.52
C GLU A 564 -1.54 24.05 32.22
N GLU A 565 -2.01 22.84 31.88
CA GLU A 565 -1.44 21.58 32.36
C GLU A 565 0.00 21.36 31.83
N PHE A 566 0.23 21.69 30.55
CA PHE A 566 1.56 21.63 29.94
C PHE A 566 2.55 22.56 30.64
N LEU A 567 2.18 23.82 30.88
CA LEU A 567 3.02 24.81 31.55
C LEU A 567 3.07 24.66 33.08
N GLU A 568 2.20 23.83 33.65
CA GLU A 568 1.98 23.70 35.11
C GLU A 568 1.68 25.05 35.78
N GLN A 569 1.04 25.97 35.04
CA GLN A 569 0.76 27.34 35.48
C GLN A 569 -0.62 27.77 35.00
N PRO A 570 -1.54 28.12 35.92
CA PRO A 570 -2.85 28.64 35.52
C PRO A 570 -2.73 30.07 34.99
N ILE A 571 -3.64 30.46 34.10
CA ILE A 571 -3.75 31.84 33.62
C ILE A 571 -4.18 32.73 34.80
N PRO A 572 -3.46 33.84 35.07
CA PRO A 572 -3.86 34.77 36.11
C PRO A 572 -5.24 35.39 35.82
N LYS A 573 -6.11 35.44 36.85
CA LYS A 573 -7.47 36.02 36.76
C LYS A 573 -7.59 37.42 36.14
N PRO A 574 -6.62 38.35 36.25
CA PRO A 574 -6.75 39.69 35.64
C PRO A 574 -6.39 39.75 34.14
N VAL A 575 -6.08 38.63 33.48
CA VAL A 575 -5.68 38.64 32.06
C VAL A 575 -6.90 38.85 31.15
N SER A 576 -6.88 39.95 30.38
CA SER A 576 -7.95 40.29 29.43
C SER A 576 -7.99 39.40 28.18
N GLU A 577 -6.84 38.84 27.78
CA GLU A 577 -6.69 38.00 26.57
C GLU A 577 -6.03 36.66 26.91
N PRO A 578 -6.78 35.70 27.49
CA PRO A 578 -6.23 34.45 28.02
C PRO A 578 -5.56 33.59 26.93
N VAL A 579 -6.14 33.52 25.73
CA VAL A 579 -5.59 32.74 24.60
C VAL A 579 -4.24 33.32 24.15
N LYS A 580 -4.17 34.63 23.90
CA LYS A 580 -2.92 35.30 23.51
C LYS A 580 -1.84 35.13 24.57
N TRP A 581 -2.21 35.33 25.83
CA TRP A 581 -1.28 35.22 26.95
C TRP A 581 -0.67 33.81 27.01
N ILE A 582 -1.48 32.76 26.93
CA ILE A 582 -0.99 31.39 27.06
C ILE A 582 -0.15 30.97 25.84
N LEU A 583 -0.53 31.38 24.63
CA LEU A 583 0.26 31.12 23.42
C LEU A 583 1.65 31.76 23.49
N ILE A 584 1.76 33.02 23.94
CA ILE A 584 3.06 33.69 24.14
C ILE A 584 3.90 32.93 25.17
N LYS A 585 3.29 32.47 26.26
CA LYS A 585 4.00 31.71 27.31
C LYS A 585 4.54 30.38 26.79
N VAL A 586 3.73 29.64 26.03
CA VAL A 586 4.14 28.36 25.41
C VAL A 586 5.26 28.59 24.41
N LEU A 587 5.12 29.57 23.51
CA LEU A 587 6.15 29.89 22.51
C LEU A 587 7.48 30.24 23.17
N ARG A 588 7.48 31.11 24.20
CA ARG A 588 8.70 31.46 24.94
C ARG A 588 9.28 30.28 25.71
N PHE A 589 8.44 29.41 26.25
CA PHE A 589 8.90 28.19 26.90
C PHE A 589 9.58 27.25 25.90
N GLN A 590 8.98 27.03 24.73
CA GLN A 590 9.57 26.22 23.66
C GLN A 590 10.88 26.83 23.14
N GLU A 591 10.93 28.16 22.97
CA GLU A 591 12.14 28.92 22.60
C GLU A 591 13.27 28.66 23.60
N GLN A 592 13.02 28.92 24.89
CA GLN A 592 14.00 28.71 25.96
C GLN A 592 14.44 27.24 26.06
N PHE A 593 13.51 26.29 25.91
CA PHE A 593 13.82 24.87 25.96
C PHE A 593 14.74 24.44 24.82
N LEU A 594 14.46 24.90 23.60
CA LEU A 594 15.23 24.57 22.41
C LEU A 594 16.59 25.28 22.41
N GLU A 595 16.66 26.53 22.89
CA GLU A 595 17.90 27.29 23.08
C GLU A 595 18.80 26.68 24.16
N ALA A 596 18.23 26.21 25.27
CA ALA A 596 18.95 25.52 26.34
C ALA A 596 19.43 24.10 25.95
N SER A 597 18.92 23.57 24.84
CA SER A 597 19.27 22.25 24.29
C SER A 597 19.99 22.33 22.94
N PRO A 598 21.07 23.12 22.78
CA PRO A 598 21.72 23.31 21.50
C PRO A 598 22.32 21.98 21.02
N GLY A 599 21.79 21.46 19.91
CA GLY A 599 22.23 20.21 19.29
C GLY A 599 21.29 19.01 19.44
N ARG A 600 20.10 19.15 20.05
CA ARG A 600 19.10 18.06 20.10
C ARG A 600 18.16 18.08 18.90
N GLY A 601 18.60 17.45 17.82
CA GLY A 601 17.69 16.91 16.83
C GLY A 601 18.01 17.32 15.40
N PRO A 602 18.60 16.44 14.58
CA PRO A 602 18.44 16.52 13.13
C PRO A 602 16.96 16.63 12.72
N GLU A 603 16.67 17.08 11.50
CA GLU A 603 15.33 17.41 10.97
C GLU A 603 14.25 16.32 11.11
N TYR A 604 14.61 15.13 11.56
CA TYR A 604 13.73 13.99 11.79
C TYR A 604 13.37 13.73 13.25
N LEU A 605 13.79 14.57 14.21
CA LEU A 605 13.44 14.46 15.62
C LEU A 605 12.59 15.64 16.11
N TYR A 606 11.62 15.34 16.97
CA TYR A 606 10.84 16.34 17.70
C TYR A 606 10.86 16.04 19.21
N SER A 607 10.70 17.09 20.00
CA SER A 607 10.60 17.06 21.45
C SER A 607 9.15 17.22 21.89
N THR A 608 8.83 16.62 23.04
CA THR A 608 7.58 16.84 23.77
C THR A 608 7.82 17.68 25.04
N PHE A 609 8.91 18.47 25.02
CA PHE A 609 9.27 19.51 26.00
C PHE A 609 9.21 19.12 27.49
N GLY A 610 9.58 17.88 27.81
CA GLY A 610 9.66 17.41 29.20
C GLY A 610 8.57 16.42 29.61
N LYS A 611 7.59 16.11 28.74
CA LYS A 611 6.49 15.19 29.05
C LYS A 611 6.20 14.22 27.90
N PRO A 612 5.93 12.92 28.13
CA PRO A 612 6.14 12.21 29.38
C PRO A 612 7.63 11.92 29.63
N THR A 613 8.00 11.76 30.89
CA THR A 613 9.30 11.19 31.30
C THR A 613 9.30 9.69 31.04
N ILE A 614 10.36 9.15 30.42
CA ILE A 614 10.42 7.74 30.02
C ILE A 614 11.53 6.99 30.76
N GLU A 615 11.16 5.90 31.41
CA GLU A 615 12.11 4.95 31.96
C GLU A 615 12.72 4.05 30.89
N LEU A 616 14.05 3.92 30.91
CA LEU A 616 14.81 3.20 29.91
C LEU A 616 15.61 2.05 30.53
N LYS A 617 15.47 0.86 29.94
CA LYS A 617 16.22 -0.35 30.31
C LYS A 617 17.23 -0.76 29.25
N CYS A 618 18.24 -1.50 29.68
CA CYS A 618 19.22 -2.12 28.81
C CYS A 618 18.58 -3.19 27.93
N ASN A 619 18.69 -3.07 26.60
CA ASN A 619 18.19 -4.04 25.65
C ASN A 619 18.81 -5.46 25.72
N GLN A 620 19.83 -5.67 26.56
CA GLN A 620 20.54 -6.94 26.69
C GLN A 620 20.34 -7.59 28.06
N CYS A 621 20.50 -6.83 29.14
CA CYS A 621 20.37 -7.36 30.51
C CYS A 621 19.09 -6.92 31.23
N ASN A 622 18.24 -6.12 30.58
CA ASN A 622 17.00 -5.56 31.12
C ASN A 622 17.13 -4.72 32.40
N GLN A 623 18.35 -4.41 32.85
CA GLN A 623 18.57 -3.50 33.96
C GLN A 623 18.05 -2.10 33.62
N LEU A 624 17.32 -1.46 34.53
CA LEU A 624 16.93 -0.05 34.45
C LEU A 624 18.19 0.81 34.50
N LEU A 625 18.36 1.71 33.52
CA LEU A 625 19.61 2.46 33.33
C LEU A 625 19.43 3.98 33.36
N ALA A 626 18.31 4.49 32.87
CA ALA A 626 18.07 5.92 32.79
C ALA A 626 16.60 6.24 32.91
N ILE A 627 16.32 7.45 33.37
CA ILE A 627 15.02 8.11 33.28
C ILE A 627 15.28 9.31 32.36
N GLU A 628 14.73 9.27 31.15
CA GLU A 628 14.87 10.34 30.16
C GLU A 628 13.74 11.34 30.35
N ASN A 629 14.10 12.50 30.89
CA ASN A 629 13.16 13.60 31.11
C ASN A 629 12.84 14.35 29.81
N ASN A 630 13.71 14.26 28.79
CA ASN A 630 13.53 14.96 27.52
C ASN A 630 13.65 13.97 26.35
N PRO A 631 12.69 13.04 26.22
CA PRO A 631 12.73 12.05 25.17
C PRO A 631 12.63 12.69 23.79
N LEU A 632 13.36 12.13 22.83
CA LEU A 632 13.32 12.53 21.44
C LEU A 632 12.52 11.51 20.63
N TRP A 633 11.58 12.02 19.85
CA TRP A 633 10.64 11.22 19.08
C TRP A 633 10.87 11.40 17.59
N LEU A 634 10.48 10.41 16.79
CA LEU A 634 10.67 10.43 15.34
C LEU A 634 9.55 11.21 14.64
N VAL A 635 9.90 12.22 13.83
CA VAL A 635 8.93 13.00 13.03
C VAL A 635 8.19 12.12 12.02
N TYR A 636 8.92 11.23 11.35
CA TYR A 636 8.37 10.36 10.30
C TYR A 636 7.60 9.14 10.83
N ARG A 637 7.67 8.89 12.14
CA ARG A 637 6.85 7.90 12.87
C ARG A 637 6.44 8.49 14.22
N PRO A 638 5.44 9.38 14.24
CA PRO A 638 4.96 10.00 15.47
C PRO A 638 4.61 8.93 16.52
N GLY A 639 4.94 9.18 17.78
CA GLY A 639 4.78 8.20 18.86
C GLY A 639 5.86 7.10 18.93
N THR A 640 6.88 7.12 18.05
CA THR A 640 8.04 6.22 18.18
C THR A 640 9.24 6.94 18.82
N LEU A 641 9.75 6.39 19.92
CA LEU A 641 10.90 6.90 20.65
C LEU A 641 12.22 6.64 19.91
N SER A 642 13.09 7.64 19.83
CA SER A 642 14.47 7.48 19.36
C SER A 642 15.34 6.83 20.44
N CYS A 643 15.84 5.61 20.19
CA CYS A 643 16.67 4.90 21.14
C CYS A 643 18.06 5.55 21.25
N THR A 644 18.44 5.94 22.46
CA THR A 644 19.79 6.35 22.79
C THR A 644 20.67 5.15 23.18
N SER A 645 21.97 5.36 23.32
CA SER A 645 22.91 4.31 23.76
C SER A 645 23.77 4.80 24.91
N MET A 646 23.93 3.98 25.95
CA MET A 646 24.79 4.28 27.09
C MET A 646 25.60 3.07 27.56
N ARG A 647 26.64 3.32 28.35
CA ARG A 647 27.46 2.25 28.93
C ARG A 647 26.69 1.56 30.07
N CYS A 648 26.37 0.28 29.89
CA CYS A 648 25.63 -0.48 30.91
C CYS A 648 26.56 -0.92 32.06
N PRO A 649 26.27 -0.60 33.34
CA PRO A 649 27.12 -0.95 34.48
C PRO A 649 27.08 -2.44 34.86
N SER A 650 26.10 -3.19 34.35
CA SER A 650 25.94 -4.62 34.66
C SER A 650 27.17 -5.46 34.33
N LYS A 651 27.55 -6.35 35.25
CA LYS A 651 28.62 -7.35 35.04
C LYS A 651 28.32 -8.25 33.83
N SER A 652 27.05 -8.59 33.58
CA SER A 652 26.64 -9.42 32.43
C SER A 652 26.86 -8.71 31.09
N CYS A 653 26.80 -7.38 31.07
CA CYS A 653 27.06 -6.57 29.87
C CYS A 653 28.52 -6.16 29.69
N LYS A 654 29.43 -6.58 30.60
CA LYS A 654 30.87 -6.29 30.55
C LYS A 654 31.21 -4.79 30.36
N LYS A 655 30.41 -3.88 30.94
CA LYS A 655 30.57 -2.43 30.77
C LYS A 655 30.58 -1.96 29.30
N LYS A 656 29.91 -2.67 28.39
CA LYS A 656 29.77 -2.27 26.98
C LYS A 656 28.67 -1.24 26.80
N THR A 657 28.79 -0.43 25.74
CA THR A 657 27.71 0.45 25.27
C THR A 657 26.54 -0.40 24.78
N ARG A 658 25.35 -0.12 25.29
CA ARG A 658 24.10 -0.82 24.99
C ARG A 658 23.03 0.18 24.61
N THR A 659 22.11 -0.27 23.77
CA THR A 659 20.93 0.51 23.40
C THR A 659 19.96 0.49 24.56
N LEU A 660 19.43 1.67 24.85
CA LEU A 660 18.34 1.88 25.78
C LEU A 660 17.02 1.72 25.05
N ILE A 661 16.12 0.96 25.63
CA ILE A 661 14.74 0.80 25.15
C ILE A 661 13.78 1.15 26.29
N PRO A 662 12.55 1.60 25.99
CA PRO A 662 11.53 1.81 27.01
C PRO A 662 11.35 0.58 27.89
N VAL A 663 11.13 0.82 29.19
CA VAL A 663 10.69 -0.22 30.11
C VAL A 663 9.30 -0.70 29.70
N ASP A 664 8.41 0.26 29.43
CA ASP A 664 7.08 0.03 28.88
C ASP A 664 7.16 -0.54 27.46
N GLY A 665 6.68 -1.76 27.28
CA GLY A 665 6.68 -2.46 26.00
C GLY A 665 5.64 -1.92 25.01
N SER A 666 4.72 -1.06 25.46
CA SER A 666 3.73 -0.41 24.59
C SER A 666 4.35 0.71 23.74
N ILE A 667 5.43 1.34 24.23
CA ILE A 667 6.09 2.47 23.56
C ILE A 667 6.97 1.94 22.41
N PRO A 668 6.60 2.19 21.14
CA PRO A 668 7.43 1.82 20.01
C PRO A 668 8.78 2.55 20.10
N SER A 669 9.88 1.85 19.85
CA SER A 669 11.22 2.45 19.91
C SER A 669 12.12 1.97 18.77
N SER A 670 12.97 2.87 18.27
CA SER A 670 13.80 2.59 17.09
C SER A 670 15.25 3.01 17.28
N ARG A 671 16.17 2.16 16.82
CA ARG A 671 17.63 2.39 16.87
C ARG A 671 18.18 3.14 15.67
N SER A 672 17.40 3.27 14.60
CA SER A 672 17.86 3.86 13.36
C SER A 672 17.85 5.39 13.46
N VAL A 673 19.03 5.93 13.77
CA VAL A 673 19.50 7.15 13.11
C VAL A 673 19.54 6.79 11.61
N PRO A 674 18.98 7.60 10.69
CA PRO A 674 19.23 7.38 9.28
C PRO A 674 20.73 7.46 9.06
N THR A 675 21.37 6.32 8.76
CA THR A 675 22.79 6.28 8.40
C THR A 675 22.98 7.24 7.23
N LYS A 676 24.09 8.01 7.22
CA LYS A 676 24.51 8.89 6.11
C LYS A 676 24.82 8.09 4.82
N GLN A 677 23.84 7.37 4.31
CA GLN A 677 23.68 6.99 2.92
C GLN A 677 22.37 7.65 2.48
N SER A 678 22.54 8.86 1.94
CA SER A 678 21.52 9.74 1.35
C SER A 678 20.54 10.44 2.30
N LEU A 679 21.06 11.10 3.34
CA LEU A 679 20.46 12.31 3.94
C LEU A 679 21.00 13.58 3.26
N THR A 680 20.98 13.56 1.93
CA THR A 680 20.61 14.74 1.17
C THR A 680 19.42 14.26 0.37
N PRO A 681 18.37 15.09 0.17
CA PRO A 681 17.62 14.91 -1.06
C PRO A 681 18.71 14.84 -2.13
N ALA A 682 18.81 13.72 -2.85
CA ALA A 682 18.98 13.90 -4.27
C ALA A 682 17.94 14.97 -4.53
N ALA A 683 18.43 16.17 -4.86
CA ALA A 683 17.63 17.06 -5.62
C ALA A 683 16.89 16.08 -6.54
N GLN A 684 15.55 16.01 -6.41
CA GLN A 684 14.77 15.96 -7.62
C GLN A 684 15.65 16.75 -8.58
N SER A 685 16.03 16.20 -9.73
CA SER A 685 16.23 17.11 -10.84
C SER A 685 15.08 18.07 -10.66
N LYS A 686 15.38 19.27 -10.13
CA LYS A 686 14.45 20.35 -9.99
C LYS A 686 14.31 20.48 -11.46
N THR A 687 13.28 19.83 -12.02
CA THR A 687 12.97 19.99 -13.42
C THR A 687 12.75 21.46 -13.40
N SER A 688 13.80 22.15 -13.82
CA SER A 688 13.97 23.50 -13.34
C SER A 688 12.74 24.19 -13.88
N PRO A 689 12.10 25.16 -13.21
CA PRO A 689 10.80 25.67 -13.66
C PRO A 689 10.74 26.19 -15.12
N TYR A 690 11.85 26.11 -15.87
CA TYR A 690 12.03 26.28 -17.31
C TYR A 690 12.21 24.99 -18.16
N GLU A 691 12.25 23.77 -17.60
CA GLU A 691 12.49 22.52 -18.34
C GLU A 691 11.34 22.15 -19.28
N ASP A 692 10.11 22.48 -18.87
CA ASP A 692 8.91 22.39 -19.72
C ASP A 692 8.93 23.42 -20.87
N TYR A 693 9.90 24.35 -20.87
CA TYR A 693 10.00 25.48 -21.77
C TYR A 693 11.25 25.44 -22.66
N ILE A 694 12.09 24.41 -22.55
CA ILE A 694 13.29 24.24 -23.37
C ILE A 694 13.23 22.92 -24.14
N PHE A 695 13.84 22.87 -25.32
CA PHE A 695 13.92 21.62 -26.09
C PHE A 695 14.68 20.57 -25.29
N GLN A 696 14.04 19.42 -25.07
CA GLN A 696 14.68 18.24 -24.48
C GLN A 696 15.42 17.44 -25.56
N GLU A 697 14.85 17.35 -26.78
CA GLU A 697 15.43 16.78 -28.00
C GLU A 697 14.90 17.58 -29.23
N GLY A 698 15.58 17.54 -30.38
CA GLY A 698 15.08 18.14 -31.63
C GLY A 698 15.49 19.58 -31.96
N ALA A 699 16.38 20.22 -31.19
CA ALA A 699 16.88 21.57 -31.50
C ALA A 699 17.65 21.64 -32.84
N GLU A 700 18.18 20.51 -33.32
CA GLU A 700 18.93 20.39 -34.59
C GLU A 700 18.04 20.64 -35.82
N GLU A 701 16.74 20.36 -35.72
CA GLU A 701 15.75 20.59 -36.78
C GLU A 701 15.59 22.08 -37.12
N TYR A 702 15.86 22.96 -36.15
CA TYR A 702 15.74 24.41 -36.27
C TYR A 702 17.05 25.11 -36.65
N LYS A 703 18.10 24.35 -37.04
CA LYS A 703 19.45 24.86 -37.38
C LYS A 703 20.06 25.77 -36.32
N LEU A 704 19.73 25.56 -35.05
CA LEU A 704 20.24 26.37 -33.95
C LEU A 704 21.72 26.06 -33.67
N PRO A 705 22.53 27.04 -33.27
CA PRO A 705 23.94 26.82 -32.97
C PRO A 705 24.16 25.71 -31.93
N THR A 706 25.05 24.77 -32.22
CA THR A 706 25.47 23.70 -31.30
C THR A 706 26.58 24.13 -30.34
N LYS A 707 27.17 25.31 -30.60
CA LYS A 707 28.10 26.01 -29.71
C LYS A 707 27.75 27.49 -29.67
N VAL A 708 27.76 28.08 -28.49
CA VAL A 708 27.51 29.51 -28.29
C VAL A 708 28.65 30.11 -27.47
N ILE A 709 29.31 31.13 -28.01
CA ILE A 709 30.30 31.90 -27.26
C ILE A 709 29.55 32.97 -26.47
N CYS A 710 29.72 32.97 -25.15
CA CYS A 710 29.07 33.89 -24.23
C CYS A 710 30.11 34.61 -23.37
N ARG A 711 29.75 35.79 -22.88
CA ARG A 711 30.62 36.60 -22.00
C ARG A 711 29.89 37.07 -20.77
N CYS A 712 30.64 37.27 -19.69
CA CYS A 712 30.12 37.81 -18.44
C CYS A 712 29.41 39.16 -18.68
N ILE A 713 28.13 39.26 -18.33
CA ILE A 713 27.33 40.47 -18.53
C ILE A 713 27.85 41.68 -17.75
N LEU A 714 28.61 41.46 -16.66
CA LEU A 714 29.06 42.53 -15.78
C LEU A 714 30.41 43.12 -16.21
N CYS A 715 31.45 42.28 -16.41
CA CYS A 715 32.75 42.79 -16.85
C CYS A 715 32.91 42.83 -18.37
N GLY A 716 32.17 42.00 -19.11
CA GLY A 716 32.29 41.88 -20.57
C GLY A 716 33.61 41.28 -21.08
N ILE A 717 34.49 40.84 -20.17
CA ILE A 717 35.86 40.38 -20.49
C ILE A 717 35.97 38.85 -20.47
N ASP A 718 35.38 38.18 -19.47
CA ASP A 718 35.48 36.73 -19.34
C ASP A 718 34.54 36.04 -20.33
N GLU A 719 35.12 35.30 -21.28
CA GLU A 719 34.42 34.56 -22.32
C GLU A 719 34.35 33.07 -21.99
N HIS A 720 33.23 32.46 -22.36
CA HIS A 720 32.93 31.06 -22.14
C HIS A 720 32.28 30.46 -23.40
N ILE A 721 32.79 29.31 -23.82
CA ILE A 721 32.20 28.54 -24.93
C ILE A 721 31.23 27.52 -24.34
N ASP A 722 29.95 27.74 -24.53
CA ASP A 722 28.91 26.78 -24.18
C ASP A 722 28.78 25.73 -25.28
N ASN A 723 29.27 24.52 -25.00
CA ASN A 723 29.24 23.39 -25.93
C ASN A 723 27.92 22.59 -25.87
N LYS A 724 26.98 22.98 -25.00
CA LYS A 724 25.66 22.36 -24.88
C LYS A 724 24.59 23.44 -24.69
N PRO A 725 24.42 24.34 -25.67
CA PRO A 725 23.48 25.45 -25.56
C PRO A 725 22.05 24.94 -25.39
N ARG A 726 21.25 25.66 -24.62
CA ARG A 726 19.85 25.33 -24.34
C ARG A 726 18.95 26.39 -24.95
N TRP A 727 17.88 25.95 -25.59
CA TRP A 727 17.02 26.80 -26.41
C TRP A 727 15.56 26.67 -25.97
N THR A 728 14.83 27.77 -25.91
CA THR A 728 13.41 27.74 -25.52
C THR A 728 12.52 27.20 -26.65
N ILE A 729 11.46 26.49 -26.29
CA ILE A 729 10.42 26.02 -27.22
C ILE A 729 9.63 27.24 -27.73
N GLY A 730 9.36 27.30 -29.04
CA GLY A 730 8.65 28.43 -29.67
C GLY A 730 9.57 29.56 -30.14
N SER A 731 9.96 30.50 -29.26
CA SER A 731 10.77 31.68 -29.64
C SER A 731 12.25 31.38 -29.94
N HIS A 732 12.71 30.17 -29.62
CA HIS A 732 14.09 29.72 -29.84
C HIS A 732 15.16 30.64 -29.22
N PHE A 733 14.90 31.22 -28.05
CA PHE A 733 15.89 32.04 -27.35
C PHE A 733 16.95 31.17 -26.67
N TYR A 734 18.21 31.62 -26.72
CA TYR A 734 19.30 31.03 -25.95
C TYR A 734 19.11 31.28 -24.45
N LEU A 735 19.12 30.21 -23.65
CA LEU A 735 19.01 30.33 -22.20
C LEU A 735 20.36 30.70 -21.58
N GLU A 736 20.46 31.94 -21.08
CA GLU A 736 21.69 32.50 -20.50
C GLU A 736 22.28 31.61 -19.40
N ARG A 737 23.61 31.46 -19.40
CA ARG A 737 24.32 30.68 -18.37
C ARG A 737 24.59 31.51 -17.12
N ARG A 738 24.57 30.85 -15.96
CA ARG A 738 25.08 31.42 -14.70
C ARG A 738 26.41 30.76 -14.36
N LEU A 739 27.50 31.52 -14.47
CA LEU A 739 28.85 31.03 -14.23
C LEU A 739 29.58 31.98 -13.27
N ASN A 740 30.61 31.46 -12.62
CA ASN A 740 31.55 32.30 -11.86
C ASN A 740 32.53 32.94 -12.83
N CYS A 741 32.55 34.27 -12.86
CA CYS A 741 33.48 35.01 -13.70
C CYS A 741 34.92 34.77 -13.22
N LYS A 742 35.81 34.40 -14.14
CA LYS A 742 37.24 34.13 -13.87
C LYS A 742 38.07 35.41 -13.71
N ASN A 743 37.55 36.54 -14.19
CA ASN A 743 38.18 37.84 -13.94
C ASN A 743 38.10 38.16 -12.43
N LYS A 744 39.27 38.25 -11.78
CA LYS A 744 39.41 38.47 -10.33
C LYS A 744 38.84 39.82 -9.87
N ASP A 745 38.82 40.80 -10.76
CA ASP A 745 38.30 42.14 -10.49
C ASP A 745 36.78 42.24 -10.73
N CYS A 746 36.13 41.13 -11.09
CA CYS A 746 34.69 41.08 -11.31
C CYS A 746 33.97 40.52 -10.08
N PRO A 747 33.02 41.26 -9.49
CA PRO A 747 32.26 40.79 -8.32
C PRO A 747 31.23 39.69 -8.66
N ALA A 748 31.15 39.28 -9.92
CA ALA A 748 30.12 38.37 -10.44
C ALA A 748 30.36 36.90 -10.04
N ARG A 749 30.05 36.55 -8.79
CA ARG A 749 29.90 35.14 -8.36
C ARG A 749 28.49 34.68 -8.76
N GLY A 750 28.39 33.74 -9.71
CA GLY A 750 27.13 33.32 -10.31
C GLY A 750 26.50 34.32 -11.28
N GLY A 751 27.34 35.14 -11.94
CA GLY A 751 26.89 36.16 -12.90
C GLY A 751 26.29 35.56 -14.17
N ARG A 752 25.44 36.33 -14.86
CA ARG A 752 24.86 35.91 -16.15
C ARG A 752 25.88 36.07 -17.28
N PHE A 753 25.94 35.08 -18.15
CA PHE A 753 26.74 35.09 -19.37
C PHE A 753 25.79 35.16 -20.56
N ILE A 754 25.94 36.23 -21.34
CA ILE A 754 25.12 36.54 -22.51
C ILE A 754 25.90 36.21 -23.79
N PRO A 755 25.24 35.81 -24.89
CA PRO A 755 25.93 35.50 -26.13
C PRO A 755 26.68 36.72 -26.68
N ILE A 756 27.82 36.47 -27.32
CA ILE A 756 28.65 37.50 -27.97
C ILE A 756 28.13 37.79 -29.39
N GLU A 757 27.66 36.75 -30.07
CA GLU A 757 27.10 36.78 -31.42
C GLU A 757 25.66 37.33 -31.44
N ASP A 758 25.10 37.52 -32.64
CA ASP A 758 23.76 38.06 -32.86
C ASP A 758 22.65 37.05 -32.52
N ILE A 759 22.69 36.52 -31.30
CA ILE A 759 21.79 35.49 -30.79
C ILE A 759 20.89 36.12 -29.74
N ASP A 760 19.58 35.98 -29.93
CA ASP A 760 18.62 36.37 -28.90
C ASP A 760 18.67 35.43 -27.71
N SER A 761 18.80 36.01 -26.52
CA SER A 761 18.88 35.26 -25.27
C SER A 761 17.78 35.66 -24.30
N ILE A 762 17.48 34.78 -23.37
CA ILE A 762 16.57 35.05 -22.27
C ILE A 762 17.20 34.62 -20.94
N ALA A 763 16.98 35.45 -19.92
CA ALA A 763 17.40 35.13 -18.57
C ALA A 763 16.47 34.07 -17.96
N GLU A 764 17.06 33.13 -17.24
CA GLU A 764 16.32 32.10 -16.52
C GLU A 764 15.24 32.66 -15.58
N ASP A 765 15.52 33.78 -14.92
CA ASP A 765 14.60 34.41 -13.98
C ASP A 765 13.30 34.89 -14.65
N ASN A 766 13.34 35.25 -15.95
CA ASN A 766 12.16 35.66 -16.70
C ASN A 766 11.21 34.47 -16.91
N ILE A 767 11.77 33.29 -17.23
CA ILE A 767 10.99 32.05 -17.36
C ILE A 767 10.40 31.65 -16.00
N ARG A 768 11.20 31.77 -14.92
CA ARG A 768 10.73 31.54 -13.54
C ARG A 768 9.60 32.49 -13.14
N SER A 769 9.62 33.73 -13.62
CA SER A 769 8.57 34.71 -13.35
C SER A 769 7.28 34.36 -14.09
N LEU A 770 7.37 34.02 -15.39
CA LEU A 770 6.23 33.58 -16.19
C LEU A 770 5.57 32.33 -15.59
N ASN A 771 6.38 31.32 -15.23
CA ASN A 771 5.85 30.09 -14.65
C ASN A 771 5.21 30.32 -13.27
N ARG A 772 5.71 31.28 -12.47
CA ARG A 772 5.06 31.68 -11.21
C ARG A 772 3.75 32.40 -11.43
N GLN A 773 3.71 33.33 -12.39
CA GLN A 773 2.54 34.17 -12.64
C GLN A 773 1.36 33.41 -13.27
N TYR A 774 1.63 32.38 -14.08
CA TYR A 774 0.61 31.67 -14.85
C TYR A 774 0.51 30.17 -14.52
N ARG A 775 0.98 29.76 -13.33
CA ARG A 775 1.10 28.35 -12.91
C ARG A 775 -0.19 27.52 -13.03
N GLY A 776 -1.36 28.16 -13.01
CA GLY A 776 -2.67 27.52 -13.15
C GLY A 776 -3.18 27.34 -14.59
N LEU A 777 -2.45 27.83 -15.60
CA LEU A 777 -2.83 27.66 -17.01
C LEU A 777 -2.23 26.39 -17.61
N SER A 778 -2.89 25.87 -18.64
CA SER A 778 -2.40 24.70 -19.40
C SER A 778 -0.97 24.95 -19.91
N LEU A 779 -0.18 23.88 -20.07
CA LEU A 779 1.18 23.98 -20.60
C LEU A 779 1.20 24.62 -21.99
N GLU A 780 0.25 24.26 -22.86
CA GLU A 780 0.10 24.83 -24.20
C GLU A 780 -0.10 26.36 -24.15
N THR A 781 -1.00 26.85 -23.28
CA THR A 781 -1.23 28.29 -23.09
C THR A 781 0.02 28.99 -22.53
N ARG A 782 0.74 28.36 -21.60
CA ARG A 782 2.00 28.92 -21.05
C ARG A 782 3.12 28.98 -22.10
N LEU A 783 3.19 28.02 -23.01
CA LEU A 783 4.12 28.03 -24.15
C LEU A 783 3.77 29.13 -25.16
N THR A 784 2.48 29.36 -25.43
CA THR A 784 2.04 30.51 -26.25
C THR A 784 2.40 31.85 -25.60
N LEU A 785 2.26 31.98 -24.28
CA LEU A 785 2.66 33.18 -23.54
C LEU A 785 4.19 33.38 -23.54
N MET A 786 4.96 32.29 -23.50
CA MET A 786 6.41 32.35 -23.64
C MET A 786 6.81 32.88 -25.03
N ALA A 787 6.08 32.51 -26.08
CA ALA A 787 6.35 32.96 -27.45
C ALA A 787 6.36 34.49 -27.58
N GLY A 788 5.61 35.20 -26.72
CA GLY A 788 5.49 36.66 -26.69
C GLY A 788 6.52 37.40 -25.82
N LEU A 789 7.46 36.71 -25.17
CA LEU A 789 8.50 37.36 -24.35
C LEU A 789 9.53 38.08 -25.22
N LYS A 790 10.02 39.23 -24.75
CA LYS A 790 11.10 39.98 -25.42
C LYS A 790 12.47 39.44 -25.00
N PRO A 791 13.47 39.43 -25.91
CA PRO A 791 14.82 39.00 -25.59
C PRO A 791 15.49 39.94 -24.57
N SER A 792 16.42 39.38 -23.80
CA SER A 792 17.27 40.10 -22.86
C SER A 792 18.19 41.09 -23.58
N SER A 793 18.67 42.10 -22.83
CA SER A 793 19.69 43.04 -23.32
C SER A 793 21.00 42.34 -23.69
N ARG A 794 21.47 42.56 -24.93
CA ARG A 794 22.75 42.06 -25.47
C ARG A 794 23.99 42.86 -25.03
N LYS A 795 23.82 43.97 -24.29
CA LYS A 795 24.93 44.83 -23.83
C LYS A 795 25.39 44.46 -22.41
N ALA A 796 26.70 44.38 -22.22
CA ALA A 796 27.30 44.26 -20.90
C ALA A 796 26.97 45.50 -20.04
N ARG A 797 26.52 45.27 -18.81
CA ARG A 797 26.28 46.31 -17.81
C ARG A 797 27.61 46.64 -17.15
N LYS A 798 28.39 47.55 -17.75
CA LYS A 798 29.62 48.08 -17.12
C LYS A 798 29.26 48.55 -15.71
N SER A 799 29.86 47.95 -14.67
CA SER A 799 29.72 48.53 -13.33
C SER A 799 30.37 49.91 -13.37
N LYS A 800 29.63 50.96 -13.00
CA LYS A 800 30.26 52.24 -12.67
C LYS A 800 31.26 51.93 -11.54
N LYS A 801 32.54 52.22 -11.78
CA LYS A 801 33.59 52.14 -10.76
C LYS A 801 33.23 53.00 -9.58
#